data_AF-A0A409VIJ3-F1
#
_entry.id   AF-A0A409VIJ3-F1
#
_cell.length_a   1.000
_cell.length_b   1.000
_cell.length_c   1.000
_cell.angle_alpha   90.00
_cell.angle_beta   90.00
_cell.angle_gamma   90.00
#
_symmetry.space_group_name_H-M   'P 1'
#
loop_
_entity.id
_entity.type
_entity.pdbx_description
1 polymer ?
#
loop_
_entity_poly.entity_id
_entity_poly.type
_entity_poly.pdbx_seq_one_letter_code
_entity_poly.pdbx_strand_id
1 'polypeptide(L)'
;MVMPATIEDFFFDLLSPREILRWSRINFQSHQAVKSYFRRNFKISRILGKFFKSSEIPLFRYLQHRTGMVISGSAALQFLDRADYGKDTDLDVYVELRFCERICDWLQEIGYGFVPVETLPGLEFADMLSQSLHSFHRIANHEMFYRSKKIHTYFGRGITKVFNFTRDGHKIQVITTESSPIEVILNFHSTCVMNFITYDKAYSLYPQATFEERRSLLTRDSRLGDSFTKYQGRGWTMIPRITSWAEREDPNAAFGASRRFVGDEKCWVLPIHPPLSISHTTQTTAIEANSWALAYDPRDNWKANMQSHNLASKHLKFRYTVADTEVASFINVFFRPLDDMTRKEPTTAEDYFFSLLSPATLLRYSRTSRTAYYAVKSYMRRSFKLSDVLSPYFTPQEILYFRYLQWKYNMLISGSTALQFFNRGASFKFNDGESDLDIYAELRFCERIGEWLTQIGYVFHQRTIRTPRTFGAALNATTPLYANTAQDLRFYESSERPYIGRGIANVFNFRRNGRKIQLIASDSVPLEIILNFHSTCVMNIITYSKAYSLYPLGTFEQKRSLLYSTQGTNQEAAIRKYAKRGWKMLRGITDEHERENPKAAFGQGRRFVGDGKCWTIRIEPAMPFGMDGVSGAMGLGMNMGMEMGMGMVASMSNPIEANSWELKYDDEDPDMKYRAQMAFYNLSGRIFKFKYMVADLDMVLHIDTFFGGRNRRIAGSEIDTWAREGYKDEELRMLIKWKLVNAVNPND
;
A
#
# COMPACT_ATOMS: atom_id res chain seq x y z
N MET A 1 27.50 -27.30 -17.06
CA MET A 1 27.44 -28.78 -17.06
C MET A 1 26.15 -29.20 -17.75
N VAL A 2 26.23 -29.77 -18.96
CA VAL A 2 25.05 -30.34 -19.64
C VAL A 2 24.84 -31.72 -19.04
N MET A 3 23.74 -31.92 -18.29
CA MET A 3 23.40 -33.27 -17.85
C MET A 3 23.04 -34.10 -19.09
N PRO A 4 23.58 -35.33 -19.26
CA PRO A 4 23.34 -36.16 -20.42
C PRO A 4 21.85 -36.44 -20.60
N ALA A 5 21.43 -36.59 -21.86
CA ALA A 5 20.06 -36.99 -22.20
C ALA A 5 19.75 -38.35 -21.54
N THR A 6 18.63 -38.45 -20.86
CA THR A 6 18.17 -39.72 -20.25
C THR A 6 17.34 -40.49 -21.26
N ILE A 7 17.17 -41.81 -21.07
CA ILE A 7 16.24 -42.63 -21.88
C ILE A 7 14.82 -42.02 -21.86
N GLU A 8 14.45 -41.38 -20.76
CA GLU A 8 13.16 -40.68 -20.59
C GLU A 8 12.99 -39.50 -21.54
N ASP A 9 14.08 -38.82 -21.97
CA ASP A 9 13.99 -37.68 -22.89
C ASP A 9 13.44 -38.14 -24.26
N PHE A 10 13.89 -39.30 -24.77
CA PHE A 10 13.36 -39.88 -26.01
C PHE A 10 11.88 -40.21 -25.91
N PHE A 11 11.42 -40.70 -24.76
CA PHE A 11 10.01 -40.99 -24.53
C PHE A 11 9.18 -39.69 -24.50
N PHE A 12 9.63 -38.66 -23.77
CA PHE A 12 8.93 -37.38 -23.70
C PHE A 12 8.94 -36.58 -25.02
N ASP A 13 9.95 -36.78 -25.88
CA ASP A 13 9.98 -36.17 -27.22
C ASP A 13 8.86 -36.69 -28.13
N LEU A 14 8.38 -37.92 -27.90
CA LEU A 14 7.26 -38.52 -28.65
C LEU A 14 5.87 -38.12 -28.14
N LEU A 15 5.79 -37.56 -26.94
CA LEU A 15 4.53 -37.20 -26.29
C LEU A 15 4.14 -35.75 -26.54
N SER A 16 2.83 -35.47 -26.59
CA SER A 16 2.32 -34.10 -26.61
C SER A 16 2.55 -33.38 -25.28
N PRO A 17 2.55 -32.04 -25.25
CA PRO A 17 2.62 -31.29 -23.99
C PRO A 17 1.59 -31.74 -22.94
N ARG A 18 0.34 -32.02 -23.34
CA ARG A 18 -0.72 -32.52 -22.46
C ARG A 18 -0.38 -33.90 -21.89
N GLU A 19 0.12 -34.81 -22.71
CA GLU A 19 0.51 -36.16 -22.27
C GLU A 19 1.65 -36.10 -21.25
N ILE A 20 2.66 -35.28 -21.51
CA ILE A 20 3.77 -35.05 -20.57
C ILE A 20 3.26 -34.45 -19.26
N LEU A 21 2.36 -33.47 -19.32
CA LEU A 21 1.77 -32.86 -18.13
C LEU A 21 0.88 -33.84 -17.37
N ARG A 22 0.13 -34.71 -18.04
CA ARG A 22 -0.63 -35.81 -17.41
C ARG A 22 0.31 -36.80 -16.73
N TRP A 23 1.39 -37.19 -17.39
CA TRP A 23 2.43 -38.04 -16.81
C TRP A 23 3.02 -37.42 -15.53
N SER A 24 3.27 -36.11 -15.53
CA SER A 24 3.80 -35.38 -14.38
C SER A 24 2.90 -35.44 -13.13
N ARG A 25 1.62 -35.79 -13.29
CA ARG A 25 0.63 -35.88 -12.20
C ARG A 25 0.50 -37.28 -11.59
N ILE A 26 1.16 -38.30 -12.16
CA ILE A 26 1.05 -39.68 -11.69
C ILE A 26 1.69 -39.85 -10.31
N ASN A 27 2.93 -39.39 -10.14
CA ASN A 27 3.65 -39.45 -8.87
C ASN A 27 4.80 -38.41 -8.82
N PHE A 28 5.48 -38.32 -7.67
CA PHE A 28 6.57 -37.37 -7.45
C PHE A 28 7.76 -37.58 -8.39
N GLN A 29 8.15 -38.83 -8.66
CA GLN A 29 9.27 -39.16 -9.55
C GLN A 29 8.97 -38.72 -10.99
N SER A 30 7.79 -39.03 -11.51
CA SER A 30 7.32 -38.56 -12.81
C SER A 30 7.27 -37.04 -12.89
N HIS A 31 6.84 -36.37 -11.81
CA HIS A 31 6.87 -34.91 -11.72
C HIS A 31 8.30 -34.36 -11.84
N GLN A 32 9.27 -34.95 -11.13
CA GLN A 32 10.67 -34.52 -11.22
C GLN A 32 11.28 -34.81 -12.58
N ALA A 33 10.98 -35.97 -13.19
CA ALA A 33 11.44 -36.34 -14.53
C ALA A 33 10.99 -35.30 -15.57
N VAL A 34 9.69 -34.96 -15.57
CA VAL A 34 9.13 -33.93 -16.46
C VAL A 34 9.76 -32.56 -16.21
N LYS A 35 9.93 -32.15 -14.96
CA LYS A 35 10.60 -30.88 -14.62
C LYS A 35 12.05 -30.84 -15.11
N SER A 36 12.75 -31.96 -15.00
CA SER A 36 14.12 -32.14 -15.49
C SER A 36 14.18 -32.08 -17.02
N TYR A 37 13.26 -32.77 -17.68
CA TYR A 37 13.08 -32.76 -19.13
C TYR A 37 12.78 -31.36 -19.65
N PHE A 38 11.83 -30.63 -19.05
CA PHE A 38 11.50 -29.26 -19.46
C PHE A 38 12.70 -28.31 -19.33
N ARG A 39 13.49 -28.41 -18.25
CA ARG A 39 14.73 -27.63 -18.09
C ARG A 39 15.79 -27.92 -19.15
N ARG A 40 15.85 -29.17 -19.64
CA ARG A 40 16.78 -29.56 -20.70
C ARG A 40 16.31 -29.11 -22.07
N ASN A 41 15.02 -29.24 -22.35
CA ASN A 41 14.47 -29.07 -23.69
C ASN A 41 13.94 -27.67 -24.02
N PHE A 42 13.39 -26.95 -23.05
CA PHE A 42 12.93 -25.57 -23.24
C PHE A 42 13.99 -24.55 -22.83
N LYS A 43 15.17 -24.65 -23.45
CA LYS A 43 16.27 -23.69 -23.26
C LYS A 43 16.14 -22.55 -24.24
N ILE A 44 15.96 -21.33 -23.73
CA ILE A 44 15.84 -20.13 -24.57
C ILE A 44 17.07 -19.90 -25.45
N SER A 45 18.24 -20.38 -25.02
CA SER A 45 19.49 -20.34 -25.80
C SER A 45 19.43 -21.16 -27.10
N ARG A 46 18.52 -22.13 -27.24
CA ARG A 46 18.32 -22.85 -28.51
C ARG A 46 17.75 -21.95 -29.61
N ILE A 47 16.93 -20.97 -29.23
CA ILE A 47 16.37 -19.97 -30.16
C ILE A 47 17.32 -18.78 -30.27
N LEU A 48 17.70 -18.20 -29.13
CA LEU A 48 18.49 -16.97 -29.11
C LEU A 48 19.96 -17.17 -29.51
N GLY A 49 20.51 -18.38 -29.37
CA GLY A 49 21.91 -18.66 -29.72
C GLY A 49 22.23 -18.54 -31.22
N LYS A 50 21.21 -18.52 -32.10
CA LYS A 50 21.37 -18.22 -33.52
C LYS A 50 21.66 -16.73 -33.75
N PHE A 51 21.15 -15.86 -32.89
CA PHE A 51 21.22 -14.41 -33.02
C PHE A 51 22.25 -13.79 -32.09
N PHE A 52 22.49 -14.39 -30.93
CA PHE A 52 23.28 -13.78 -29.86
C PHE A 52 24.37 -14.71 -29.35
N LYS A 53 25.53 -14.12 -29.01
CA LYS A 53 26.57 -14.80 -28.25
C LYS A 53 26.00 -15.19 -26.87
N SER A 54 26.57 -16.22 -26.26
CA SER A 54 26.08 -16.70 -24.94
C SER A 54 26.14 -15.61 -23.85
N SER A 55 27.07 -14.66 -23.95
CA SER A 55 27.18 -13.49 -23.05
C SER A 55 26.13 -12.40 -23.33
N GLU A 56 25.58 -12.32 -24.53
CA GLU A 56 24.58 -11.32 -24.95
C GLU A 56 23.15 -11.74 -24.53
N ILE A 57 22.87 -13.04 -24.43
CA ILE A 57 21.53 -13.57 -24.09
C ILE A 57 21.00 -13.05 -22.74
N PRO A 58 21.77 -13.03 -21.63
CA PRO A 58 21.30 -12.43 -20.38
C PRO A 58 20.99 -10.94 -20.50
N LEU A 59 21.76 -10.19 -21.30
CA LEU A 59 21.55 -8.76 -21.54
C LEU A 59 20.26 -8.52 -22.33
N PHE A 60 20.01 -9.32 -23.37
CA PHE A 60 18.75 -9.29 -24.11
C PHE A 60 17.54 -9.53 -23.19
N ARG A 61 17.61 -10.54 -22.31
CA ARG A 61 16.53 -10.80 -21.33
C ARG A 61 16.38 -9.68 -20.31
N TYR A 62 17.48 -9.05 -19.91
CA TYR A 62 17.43 -7.86 -19.07
C TYR A 62 16.71 -6.69 -19.78
N LEU A 63 16.97 -6.49 -21.08
CA LEU A 63 16.22 -5.52 -21.88
C LEU A 63 14.73 -5.87 -21.92
N GLN A 64 14.35 -7.13 -22.17
CA GLN A 64 12.96 -7.58 -22.09
C GLN A 64 12.29 -7.19 -20.76
N HIS A 65 12.97 -7.41 -19.63
CA HIS A 65 12.47 -7.03 -18.31
C HIS A 65 12.27 -5.50 -18.15
N ARG A 66 13.20 -4.70 -18.69
CA ARG A 66 13.18 -3.24 -18.57
C ARG A 66 12.13 -2.60 -19.48
N THR A 67 11.98 -3.10 -20.70
CA THR A 67 11.17 -2.49 -21.77
C THR A 67 9.82 -3.15 -21.98
N GLY A 68 9.58 -4.32 -21.38
CA GLY A 68 8.37 -5.11 -21.66
C GLY A 68 8.38 -5.78 -23.03
N MET A 69 9.52 -5.77 -23.73
CA MET A 69 9.69 -6.42 -25.03
C MET A 69 9.44 -7.94 -24.92
N VAL A 70 8.72 -8.48 -25.89
CA VAL A 70 8.44 -9.92 -26.01
C VAL A 70 8.90 -10.47 -27.35
N ILE A 71 9.36 -11.71 -27.37
CA ILE A 71 9.54 -12.49 -28.62
C ILE A 71 8.18 -13.08 -28.97
N SER A 72 7.73 -13.02 -30.21
CA SER A 72 6.48 -13.67 -30.63
C SER A 72 6.59 -14.26 -32.05
N GLY A 73 5.47 -14.57 -32.67
CA GLY A 73 5.41 -15.12 -34.01
C GLY A 73 6.04 -16.52 -34.11
N SER A 74 6.78 -16.75 -35.19
CA SER A 74 7.28 -18.08 -35.52
C SER A 74 8.36 -18.60 -34.57
N ALA A 75 9.17 -17.71 -33.99
CA ALA A 75 10.20 -18.07 -33.01
C ALA A 75 9.60 -18.56 -31.68
N ALA A 76 8.54 -17.90 -31.20
CA ALA A 76 7.84 -18.32 -29.99
C ALA A 76 7.07 -19.64 -30.19
N LEU A 77 6.43 -19.80 -31.36
CA LEU A 77 5.80 -21.07 -31.74
C LEU A 77 6.83 -22.20 -31.80
N GLN A 78 7.96 -21.99 -32.47
CA GLN A 78 9.05 -22.96 -32.58
C GLN A 78 9.55 -23.44 -31.21
N PHE A 79 9.74 -22.49 -30.28
CA PHE A 79 10.18 -22.79 -28.92
C PHE A 79 9.22 -23.72 -28.18
N LEU A 80 7.91 -23.44 -28.25
CA LEU A 80 6.89 -24.21 -27.53
C LEU A 80 6.55 -25.53 -28.24
N ASP A 81 6.65 -25.58 -29.56
CA ASP A 81 6.40 -26.77 -30.38
C ASP A 81 7.54 -27.80 -30.28
N ARG A 82 8.71 -27.40 -29.74
CA ARG A 82 9.96 -28.20 -29.72
C ARG A 82 10.42 -28.63 -31.12
N ALA A 83 10.06 -27.88 -32.15
CA ALA A 83 10.42 -28.16 -33.54
C ALA A 83 11.59 -27.29 -34.00
N ASP A 84 12.28 -27.69 -35.07
CA ASP A 84 13.18 -26.80 -35.82
C ASP A 84 12.61 -26.51 -37.19
N TYR A 85 12.30 -25.24 -37.45
CA TYR A 85 11.70 -24.81 -38.71
C TYR A 85 12.73 -24.40 -39.77
N GLY A 86 14.03 -24.68 -39.54
CA GLY A 86 15.11 -24.44 -40.50
C GLY A 86 15.91 -23.16 -40.24
N LYS A 87 16.72 -22.77 -41.24
CA LYS A 87 17.72 -21.69 -41.14
C LYS A 87 17.17 -20.28 -41.43
N ASP A 88 16.00 -20.16 -42.07
CA ASP A 88 15.46 -18.87 -42.55
C ASP A 88 14.38 -18.28 -41.63
N THR A 89 14.56 -18.40 -40.31
CA THR A 89 13.62 -17.83 -39.33
C THR A 89 14.16 -16.51 -38.81
N ASP A 90 13.46 -15.42 -39.07
CA ASP A 90 13.71 -14.13 -38.43
C ASP A 90 13.40 -14.18 -36.92
N LEU A 91 14.05 -13.32 -36.13
CA LEU A 91 13.66 -13.08 -34.75
C LEU A 91 12.76 -11.85 -34.66
N ASP A 92 11.48 -12.07 -34.44
CA ASP A 92 10.48 -11.01 -34.27
C ASP A 92 10.36 -10.63 -32.80
N VAL A 93 10.67 -9.37 -32.47
CA VAL A 93 10.49 -8.80 -31.14
C VAL A 93 9.49 -7.66 -31.17
N TYR A 94 8.59 -7.63 -30.20
CA TYR A 94 7.50 -6.66 -30.12
C TYR A 94 7.67 -5.78 -28.88
N VAL A 95 7.62 -4.48 -29.06
CA VAL A 95 7.85 -3.50 -27.99
C VAL A 95 7.05 -2.22 -28.21
N GLU A 96 6.63 -1.56 -27.13
CA GLU A 96 6.06 -0.21 -27.24
C GLU A 96 7.06 0.76 -27.87
N LEU A 97 6.59 1.61 -28.80
CA LEU A 97 7.46 2.54 -29.55
C LEU A 97 8.40 3.37 -28.64
N ARG A 98 7.91 3.82 -27.48
CA ARG A 98 8.67 4.62 -26.51
C ARG A 98 9.89 3.92 -25.88
N PHE A 99 10.00 2.60 -26.00
CA PHE A 99 11.14 1.83 -25.50
C PHE A 99 12.02 1.26 -26.63
N CYS A 100 11.67 1.53 -27.89
CA CYS A 100 12.33 0.97 -29.07
C CYS A 100 13.80 1.40 -29.17
N GLU A 101 14.07 2.70 -28.99
CA GLU A 101 15.41 3.30 -29.13
C GLU A 101 16.50 2.49 -28.40
N ARG A 102 16.30 2.23 -27.11
CA ARG A 102 17.25 1.46 -26.27
C ARG A 102 17.54 0.05 -26.79
N ILE A 103 16.58 -0.59 -27.46
CA ILE A 103 16.77 -1.94 -28.01
C ILE A 103 17.57 -1.85 -29.31
N CYS A 104 17.24 -0.89 -30.17
CA CYS A 104 17.93 -0.65 -31.42
C CYS A 104 19.38 -0.22 -31.20
N ASP A 105 19.63 0.70 -30.26
CA ASP A 105 20.98 1.14 -29.90
C ASP A 105 21.82 -0.05 -29.42
N TRP A 106 21.27 -0.86 -28.52
CA TRP A 106 21.96 -2.06 -28.03
C TRP A 106 22.26 -3.06 -29.17
N LEU A 107 21.34 -3.24 -30.12
CA LEU A 107 21.57 -4.08 -31.29
C LEU A 107 22.74 -3.55 -32.12
N GLN A 108 22.80 -2.25 -32.37
CA GLN A 108 23.92 -1.61 -33.08
C GLN A 108 25.24 -1.76 -32.32
N GLU A 109 25.23 -1.56 -31.01
CA GLU A 109 26.41 -1.72 -30.13
C GLU A 109 27.00 -3.13 -30.20
N ILE A 110 26.18 -4.16 -30.29
CA ILE A 110 26.65 -5.55 -30.42
C ILE A 110 26.95 -5.95 -31.88
N GLY A 111 26.86 -5.02 -32.83
CA GLY A 111 27.27 -5.21 -34.22
C GLY A 111 26.16 -5.61 -35.19
N TYR A 112 24.88 -5.40 -34.86
CA TYR A 112 23.81 -5.50 -35.85
C TYR A 112 23.69 -4.21 -36.67
N GLY A 113 23.73 -4.33 -38.00
CA GLY A 113 23.50 -3.22 -38.92
C GLY A 113 22.01 -3.01 -39.19
N PHE A 114 21.56 -1.75 -39.14
CA PHE A 114 20.20 -1.39 -39.54
C PHE A 114 20.01 -1.53 -41.06
N VAL A 115 18.88 -2.09 -41.49
CA VAL A 115 18.52 -2.25 -42.90
C VAL A 115 17.19 -1.54 -43.17
N PRO A 116 17.17 -0.47 -43.99
CA PRO A 116 15.93 0.20 -44.37
C PRO A 116 14.95 -0.76 -45.05
N VAL A 117 13.65 -0.53 -44.88
CA VAL A 117 12.62 -1.29 -45.60
C VAL A 117 12.68 -0.90 -47.08
N GLU A 118 12.56 -1.87 -47.99
CA GLU A 118 12.72 -1.70 -49.46
C GLU A 118 11.86 -0.57 -50.06
N THR A 119 10.72 -0.24 -49.45
CA THR A 119 9.80 0.83 -49.90
C THR A 119 10.23 2.24 -49.48
N LEU A 120 11.28 2.38 -48.68
CA LEU A 120 11.84 3.65 -48.20
C LEU A 120 13.38 3.63 -48.21
N PRO A 121 14.03 3.53 -49.39
CA PRO A 121 15.48 3.48 -49.49
C PRO A 121 16.12 4.81 -49.05
N GLY A 122 17.22 4.74 -48.29
CA GLY A 122 18.07 5.89 -47.97
C GLY A 122 17.76 6.67 -46.69
N LEU A 123 16.81 6.22 -45.85
CA LEU A 123 16.58 6.82 -44.53
C LEU A 123 17.46 6.16 -43.46
N GLU A 124 18.18 6.97 -42.69
CA GLU A 124 18.93 6.54 -41.52
C GLU A 124 17.98 6.16 -40.37
N PHE A 125 18.45 5.31 -39.45
CA PHE A 125 17.68 4.85 -38.29
C PHE A 125 17.11 6.02 -37.47
N ALA A 126 17.94 7.02 -37.19
CA ALA A 126 17.58 8.19 -36.40
C ALA A 126 16.39 8.95 -37.03
N ASP A 127 16.43 9.18 -38.34
CA ASP A 127 15.36 9.88 -39.06
C ASP A 127 14.04 9.10 -39.01
N MET A 128 14.10 7.79 -39.19
CA MET A 128 12.92 6.92 -39.11
C MET A 128 12.31 6.88 -37.71
N LEU A 129 13.15 6.87 -36.67
CA LEU A 129 12.71 6.89 -35.28
C LEU A 129 12.08 8.24 -34.94
N SER A 130 12.73 9.36 -35.27
CA SER A 130 12.22 10.71 -35.03
C SER A 130 10.87 10.94 -35.70
N GLN A 131 10.69 10.54 -36.96
CA GLN A 131 9.40 10.63 -37.66
C GLN A 131 8.30 9.81 -36.96
N SER A 132 8.64 8.62 -36.45
CA SER A 132 7.72 7.73 -35.76
C SER A 132 7.31 8.29 -34.39
N LEU A 133 8.26 8.85 -33.63
CA LEU A 133 8.01 9.50 -32.34
C LEU A 133 7.16 10.77 -32.49
N HIS A 134 7.45 11.62 -33.48
CA HIS A 134 6.64 12.81 -33.78
C HIS A 134 5.17 12.46 -34.10
N SER A 135 4.96 11.39 -34.88
CA SER A 135 3.61 10.90 -35.20
C SER A 135 2.89 10.34 -33.98
N PHE A 136 3.61 9.64 -33.10
CA PHE A 136 3.08 9.07 -31.86
C PHE A 136 2.64 10.13 -30.85
N HIS A 137 3.42 11.21 -30.68
CA HIS A 137 3.08 12.31 -29.76
C HIS A 137 1.79 13.06 -30.14
N ARG A 138 1.41 13.08 -31.43
CA ARG A 138 0.13 13.66 -31.88
C ARG A 138 -1.09 12.80 -31.50
N ILE A 139 -0.92 11.49 -31.35
CA ILE A 139 -2.01 10.54 -31.09
C ILE A 139 -2.19 10.30 -29.58
N ALA A 140 -1.10 10.31 -28.82
CA ALA A 140 -1.08 9.97 -27.40
C ALA A 140 -1.81 10.95 -26.45
N ASN A 141 -2.38 12.04 -26.96
CA ASN A 141 -2.85 13.18 -26.16
C ASN A 141 -4.36 13.26 -25.89
N HIS A 142 -5.20 12.27 -26.27
CA HIS A 142 -6.65 12.48 -26.11
C HIS A 142 -7.49 11.45 -25.34
N GLU A 143 -7.12 10.17 -25.19
CA GLU A 143 -7.96 9.23 -24.41
C GLU A 143 -7.15 8.11 -23.70
N MET A 144 -7.42 7.93 -22.41
CA MET A 144 -6.78 6.93 -21.54
C MET A 144 -7.22 5.48 -21.86
N PHE A 145 -8.47 5.35 -22.32
CA PHE A 145 -8.97 4.15 -22.95
C PHE A 145 -9.41 4.48 -24.35
N TYR A 146 -8.87 3.76 -25.33
CA TYR A 146 -9.33 3.84 -26.70
C TYR A 146 -9.52 2.44 -27.26
N ARG A 147 -10.60 2.27 -28.03
CA ARG A 147 -10.70 1.14 -28.94
C ARG A 147 -9.81 1.50 -30.11
N SER A 148 -8.80 0.68 -30.39
CA SER A 148 -7.91 0.85 -31.56
C SER A 148 -8.75 1.22 -32.78
N LYS A 149 -8.62 2.48 -33.22
CA LYS A 149 -9.21 2.95 -34.48
C LYS A 149 -8.75 1.95 -35.54
N LYS A 150 -9.56 1.68 -36.57
CA LYS A 150 -9.14 0.86 -37.72
C LYS A 150 -8.04 1.60 -38.52
N ILE A 151 -6.94 1.99 -37.87
CA ILE A 151 -5.73 2.46 -38.50
C ILE A 151 -5.06 1.19 -39.00
N HIS A 152 -5.44 0.80 -40.20
CA HIS A 152 -4.65 -0.12 -40.99
C HIS A 152 -3.35 0.62 -41.33
N THR A 153 -2.32 0.46 -40.51
CA THR A 153 -0.97 0.74 -41.00
C THR A 153 -0.62 -0.31 -42.04
N TYR A 154 0.33 -0.01 -42.92
CA TYR A 154 0.84 -0.93 -43.94
C TYR A 154 1.26 -2.29 -43.35
N PHE A 155 1.63 -2.34 -42.07
CA PHE A 155 2.13 -3.53 -41.36
C PHE A 155 1.06 -4.30 -40.59
N GLY A 156 -0.16 -3.76 -40.44
CA GLY A 156 -1.28 -4.39 -39.73
C GLY A 156 -1.70 -3.66 -38.44
N ARG A 157 -2.86 -4.06 -37.88
CA ARG A 157 -3.48 -3.38 -36.72
C ARG A 157 -2.55 -3.35 -35.49
N GLY A 158 -2.32 -2.16 -34.95
CA GLY A 158 -1.53 -1.91 -33.72
C GLY A 158 -0.02 -1.81 -33.93
N ILE A 159 0.51 -2.11 -35.12
CA ILE A 159 1.93 -1.96 -35.45
C ILE A 159 2.18 -0.54 -35.96
N THR A 160 3.14 0.15 -35.35
CA THR A 160 3.56 1.50 -35.77
C THR A 160 4.67 1.43 -36.81
N LYS A 161 5.75 0.68 -36.54
CA LYS A 161 6.92 0.60 -37.42
C LYS A 161 7.68 -0.72 -37.22
N VAL A 162 8.32 -1.20 -38.27
CA VAL A 162 9.24 -2.35 -38.23
C VAL A 162 10.65 -1.86 -38.56
N PHE A 163 11.62 -2.18 -37.70
CA PHE A 163 13.04 -1.91 -37.91
C PHE A 163 13.78 -3.23 -38.13
N ASN A 164 14.47 -3.38 -39.25
CA ASN A 164 15.24 -4.59 -39.55
C ASN A 164 16.70 -4.40 -39.17
N PHE A 165 17.26 -5.42 -38.54
CA PHE A 165 18.66 -5.47 -38.13
C PHE A 165 19.28 -6.77 -38.61
N THR A 166 20.48 -6.72 -39.18
CA THR A 166 21.18 -7.91 -39.67
C THR A 166 22.60 -8.01 -39.12
N ARG A 167 23.02 -9.24 -38.78
CA ARG A 167 24.39 -9.60 -38.37
C ARG A 167 24.64 -11.03 -38.82
N ASP A 168 25.75 -11.27 -39.53
CA ASP A 168 26.17 -12.60 -39.98
C ASP A 168 25.06 -13.41 -40.68
N GLY A 169 24.28 -12.75 -41.55
CA GLY A 169 23.16 -13.36 -42.28
C GLY A 169 21.87 -13.60 -41.46
N HIS A 170 21.87 -13.30 -40.16
CA HIS A 170 20.69 -13.44 -39.30
C HIS A 170 19.95 -12.11 -39.16
N LYS A 171 18.63 -12.13 -39.29
CA LYS A 171 17.77 -10.94 -39.23
C LYS A 171 16.95 -10.88 -37.94
N ILE A 172 16.94 -9.72 -37.30
CA ILE A 172 16.06 -9.36 -36.17
C ILE A 172 15.11 -8.27 -36.64
N GLN A 173 13.82 -8.43 -36.38
CA GLN A 173 12.81 -7.40 -36.61
C GLN A 173 12.34 -6.81 -35.27
N VAL A 174 12.63 -5.53 -35.04
CA VAL A 174 12.08 -4.77 -33.91
C VAL A 174 10.76 -4.16 -34.37
N ILE A 175 9.66 -4.76 -33.93
CA ILE A 175 8.30 -4.39 -34.28
C ILE A 175 7.72 -3.50 -33.18
N THR A 176 7.50 -2.24 -33.50
CA THR A 176 6.99 -1.26 -32.54
C THR A 176 5.47 -1.24 -32.52
N THR A 177 4.92 -1.15 -31.32
CA THR A 177 3.48 -1.14 -31.08
C THR A 177 3.01 0.22 -30.58
N GLU A 178 1.79 0.59 -30.99
CA GLU A 178 1.14 1.82 -30.50
C GLU A 178 0.76 1.69 -29.03
N SER A 179 0.22 0.52 -28.64
CA SER A 179 -0.16 0.19 -27.27
C SER A 179 0.66 -1.01 -26.76
N SER A 180 0.04 -1.92 -26.01
CA SER A 180 0.63 -3.18 -25.54
C SER A 180 1.09 -4.08 -26.69
N PRO A 181 2.27 -4.72 -26.62
CA PRO A 181 2.65 -5.81 -27.52
C PRO A 181 1.61 -6.93 -27.61
N ILE A 182 0.86 -7.17 -26.53
CA ILE A 182 -0.21 -8.17 -26.50
C ILE A 182 -1.36 -7.81 -27.44
N GLU A 183 -1.66 -6.52 -27.65
CA GLU A 183 -2.67 -6.10 -28.62
C GLU A 183 -2.32 -6.61 -30.03
N VAL A 184 -1.07 -6.46 -30.44
CA VAL A 184 -0.62 -6.88 -31.78
C VAL A 184 -0.69 -8.40 -31.91
N ILE A 185 -0.28 -9.14 -30.89
CA ILE A 185 -0.31 -10.61 -30.85
C ILE A 185 -1.76 -11.13 -30.94
N LEU A 186 -2.69 -10.53 -30.18
CA LEU A 186 -4.12 -10.87 -30.25
C LEU A 186 -4.73 -10.58 -31.63
N ASN A 187 -4.14 -9.65 -32.37
CA ASN A 187 -4.54 -9.33 -33.73
C ASN A 187 -3.69 -10.08 -34.78
N PHE A 188 -2.93 -11.14 -34.46
CA PHE A 188 -2.31 -11.97 -35.49
C PHE A 188 -3.36 -12.60 -36.43
N HIS A 189 -2.92 -13.14 -37.57
CA HIS A 189 -3.80 -13.71 -38.58
C HIS A 189 -4.46 -15.02 -38.14
N SER A 190 -3.86 -15.73 -37.19
CA SER A 190 -4.37 -16.99 -36.67
C SER A 190 -3.91 -17.29 -35.24
N THR A 191 -4.62 -18.17 -34.53
CA THR A 191 -4.33 -18.46 -33.11
C THR A 191 -3.06 -19.28 -32.87
N CYS A 192 -2.58 -20.09 -33.82
CA CYS A 192 -1.37 -20.91 -33.62
C CYS A 192 -0.09 -20.08 -33.44
N VAL A 193 -0.09 -18.81 -33.85
CA VAL A 193 1.03 -17.89 -33.65
C VAL A 193 0.84 -16.96 -32.45
N MET A 194 -0.26 -17.08 -31.71
CA MET A 194 -0.52 -16.28 -30.50
C MET A 194 0.22 -16.84 -29.28
N ASN A 195 1.54 -16.91 -29.43
CA ASN A 195 2.48 -17.34 -28.40
C ASN A 195 3.57 -16.28 -28.25
N PHE A 196 4.10 -16.12 -27.04
CA PHE A 196 5.18 -15.17 -26.83
C PHE A 196 6.07 -15.56 -25.66
N ILE A 197 7.27 -15.00 -25.64
CA ILE A 197 8.30 -15.25 -24.63
C ILE A 197 8.73 -13.91 -24.01
N THR A 198 8.55 -13.79 -22.69
CA THR A 198 9.04 -12.69 -21.87
C THR A 198 10.45 -13.01 -21.34
N TYR A 199 11.00 -12.11 -20.51
CA TYR A 199 12.29 -12.35 -19.88
C TYR A 199 12.34 -13.61 -19.00
N ASP A 200 11.21 -14.08 -18.45
CA ASP A 200 11.14 -15.15 -17.46
C ASP A 200 10.17 -16.29 -17.78
N LYS A 201 9.25 -16.12 -18.74
CA LYS A 201 8.22 -17.12 -19.07
C LYS A 201 7.93 -17.14 -20.57
N ALA A 202 7.48 -18.29 -21.07
CA ALA A 202 6.82 -18.42 -22.37
C ALA A 202 5.34 -18.70 -22.18
N TYR A 203 4.51 -18.19 -23.08
CA TYR A 203 3.06 -18.24 -23.03
C TYR A 203 2.52 -18.74 -24.36
N SER A 204 1.55 -19.64 -24.31
CA SER A 204 0.61 -19.90 -25.41
C SER A 204 -0.80 -19.59 -24.95
N LEU A 205 -1.52 -18.77 -25.72
CA LEU A 205 -2.89 -18.35 -25.38
C LEU A 205 -3.94 -19.41 -25.73
N TYR A 206 -3.63 -20.29 -26.70
CA TYR A 206 -4.49 -21.36 -27.21
C TYR A 206 -3.74 -22.70 -27.35
N PRO A 207 -3.14 -23.22 -26.25
CA PRO A 207 -2.24 -24.38 -26.31
C PRO A 207 -2.93 -25.67 -26.71
N GLN A 208 -4.16 -25.90 -26.24
CA GLN A 208 -4.94 -27.09 -26.60
C GLN A 208 -5.17 -27.16 -28.12
N ALA A 209 -5.72 -26.10 -28.72
CA ALA A 209 -5.91 -26.08 -30.16
C ALA A 209 -4.58 -26.17 -30.93
N THR A 210 -3.55 -25.45 -30.46
CA THR A 210 -2.28 -25.27 -31.18
C THR A 210 -1.41 -26.53 -31.13
N PHE A 211 -1.16 -27.09 -29.95
CA PHE A 211 -0.18 -28.16 -29.76
C PHE A 211 -0.80 -29.56 -29.64
N GLU A 212 -2.06 -29.66 -29.22
CA GLU A 212 -2.75 -30.95 -29.08
C GLU A 212 -3.59 -31.28 -30.31
N GLU A 213 -4.46 -30.36 -30.72
CA GLU A 213 -5.42 -30.60 -31.80
C GLU A 213 -4.86 -30.21 -33.18
N ARG A 214 -3.67 -29.59 -33.23
CA ARG A 214 -3.01 -29.09 -34.45
C ARG A 214 -3.95 -28.29 -35.36
N ARG A 215 -4.79 -27.43 -34.76
CA ARG A 215 -5.72 -26.55 -35.47
C ARG A 215 -5.56 -25.09 -35.05
N SER A 216 -5.85 -24.18 -35.97
CA SER A 216 -5.68 -22.75 -35.75
C SER A 216 -6.85 -21.96 -36.30
N LEU A 217 -7.53 -21.19 -35.45
CA LEU A 217 -8.63 -20.32 -35.87
C LEU A 217 -8.10 -19.06 -36.57
N LEU A 218 -8.70 -18.70 -37.71
CA LEU A 218 -8.41 -17.46 -38.42
C LEU A 218 -9.13 -16.28 -37.76
N THR A 219 -8.40 -15.17 -37.60
CA THR A 219 -8.88 -13.95 -36.89
C THR A 219 -8.86 -12.70 -37.77
N ARG A 220 -8.37 -12.79 -39.01
CA ARG A 220 -8.39 -11.70 -40.02
C ARG A 220 -8.76 -12.22 -41.41
N ASP A 221 -9.33 -11.35 -42.25
CA ASP A 221 -9.55 -11.66 -43.67
C ASP A 221 -8.22 -11.70 -44.42
N SER A 222 -8.08 -12.76 -45.22
CA SER A 222 -6.96 -13.09 -46.06
C SER A 222 -6.76 -12.08 -47.19
N ARG A 223 -5.94 -11.05 -46.96
CA ARG A 223 -5.18 -10.38 -48.04
C ARG A 223 -3.73 -10.89 -48.15
N LEU A 224 -3.34 -11.84 -47.30
CA LEU A 224 -2.00 -12.46 -47.28
C LEU A 224 -2.12 -13.97 -47.50
N GLY A 225 -2.41 -14.37 -48.74
CA GLY A 225 -2.53 -15.78 -49.14
C GLY A 225 -1.31 -16.62 -48.75
N ASP A 226 -0.12 -16.04 -48.77
CA ASP A 226 1.16 -16.75 -48.55
C ASP A 226 1.41 -17.14 -47.08
N SER A 227 0.80 -16.44 -46.11
CA SER A 227 1.08 -16.67 -44.69
C SER A 227 0.46 -17.95 -44.12
N PHE A 228 -0.68 -18.41 -44.66
CA PHE A 228 -1.37 -19.60 -44.15
C PHE A 228 -0.74 -20.90 -44.65
N THR A 229 -0.30 -20.91 -45.91
CA THR A 229 0.36 -22.06 -46.54
C THR A 229 1.59 -22.49 -45.76
N LYS A 230 2.35 -21.53 -45.22
CA LYS A 230 3.50 -21.78 -44.34
C LYS A 230 3.14 -22.62 -43.11
N TYR A 231 2.05 -22.31 -42.41
CA TYR A 231 1.65 -23.04 -41.20
C TYR A 231 0.89 -24.34 -41.53
N GLN A 232 0.18 -24.40 -42.66
CA GLN A 232 -0.38 -25.65 -43.18
C GLN A 232 0.72 -26.66 -43.49
N GLY A 233 1.80 -26.22 -44.16
CA GLY A 233 2.98 -27.05 -44.43
C GLY A 233 3.72 -27.52 -43.18
N ARG A 234 3.48 -26.89 -42.03
CA ARG A 234 4.01 -27.31 -40.72
C ARG A 234 3.02 -28.15 -39.90
N GLY A 235 1.88 -28.54 -40.48
CA GLY A 235 0.92 -29.48 -39.89
C GLY A 235 -0.29 -28.86 -39.20
N TRP A 236 -0.53 -27.54 -39.30
CA TRP A 236 -1.73 -26.92 -38.73
C TRP A 236 -2.90 -26.90 -39.71
N THR A 237 -4.06 -27.36 -39.23
CA THR A 237 -5.32 -27.17 -39.93
C THR A 237 -5.84 -25.76 -39.68
N MET A 238 -5.91 -24.93 -40.72
CA MET A 238 -6.40 -23.56 -40.63
C MET A 238 -7.93 -23.54 -40.68
N ILE A 239 -8.55 -23.12 -39.58
CA ILE A 239 -10.00 -23.10 -39.39
C ILE A 239 -10.51 -21.69 -39.67
N PRO A 240 -11.22 -21.46 -40.79
CA PRO A 240 -11.69 -20.12 -41.15
C PRO A 240 -12.80 -19.62 -40.23
N ARG A 241 -13.61 -20.54 -39.68
CA ARG A 241 -14.75 -20.23 -38.79
C ARG A 241 -15.13 -21.45 -37.95
N ILE A 242 -15.69 -21.18 -36.77
CA ILE A 242 -16.31 -22.22 -35.93
C ILE A 242 -17.79 -22.30 -36.29
N THR A 243 -18.18 -23.36 -36.99
CA THR A 243 -19.58 -23.56 -37.43
C THR A 243 -20.44 -24.15 -36.32
N SER A 244 -19.87 -25.00 -35.47
CA SER A 244 -20.55 -25.60 -34.32
C SER A 244 -21.01 -24.52 -33.33
N TRP A 245 -22.31 -24.48 -33.05
CA TRP A 245 -22.83 -23.62 -31.99
C TRP A 245 -22.39 -24.13 -30.60
N ALA A 246 -22.39 -25.45 -30.40
CA ALA A 246 -21.96 -26.07 -29.15
C ALA A 246 -20.50 -25.73 -28.78
N GLU A 247 -19.58 -25.70 -29.76
CA GLU A 247 -18.19 -25.31 -29.50
C GLU A 247 -18.05 -23.81 -29.19
N ARG A 248 -18.87 -22.96 -29.82
CA ARG A 248 -18.82 -21.51 -29.58
C ARG A 248 -19.34 -21.13 -28.21
N GLU A 249 -20.37 -21.80 -27.72
CA GLU A 249 -20.98 -21.50 -26.42
C GLU A 249 -20.33 -22.26 -25.26
N ASP A 250 -19.58 -23.33 -25.52
CA ASP A 250 -18.89 -24.08 -24.45
C ASP A 250 -17.70 -23.26 -23.90
N PRO A 251 -17.77 -22.76 -22.65
CA PRO A 251 -16.69 -22.01 -22.04
C PRO A 251 -15.48 -22.88 -21.71
N ASN A 252 -15.48 -24.20 -21.97
CA ASN A 252 -14.30 -25.07 -21.85
C ASN A 252 -13.67 -25.41 -23.20
N ALA A 253 -14.38 -25.18 -24.31
CA ALA A 253 -13.83 -25.40 -25.64
C ALA A 253 -12.63 -24.47 -25.90
N ALA A 254 -11.69 -24.95 -26.71
CA ALA A 254 -10.47 -24.21 -27.04
C ALA A 254 -10.78 -22.86 -27.72
N PHE A 255 -11.85 -22.81 -28.51
CA PHE A 255 -12.36 -21.61 -29.17
C PHE A 255 -13.73 -21.16 -28.63
N GLY A 256 -14.13 -21.58 -27.42
CA GLY A 256 -15.35 -21.08 -26.79
C GLY A 256 -15.32 -19.57 -26.57
N ALA A 257 -16.43 -18.90 -26.85
CA ALA A 257 -16.60 -17.48 -26.60
C ALA A 257 -16.43 -17.23 -25.10
N SER A 258 -15.38 -16.50 -24.75
CA SER A 258 -15.00 -16.34 -23.35
C SER A 258 -14.10 -15.14 -23.16
N ARG A 259 -14.18 -14.55 -21.97
CA ARG A 259 -13.18 -13.60 -21.47
C ARG A 259 -11.98 -14.40 -20.97
N ARG A 260 -10.79 -13.96 -21.37
CA ARG A 260 -9.52 -14.63 -21.16
C ARG A 260 -8.51 -13.59 -20.66
N PHE A 261 -7.50 -14.06 -19.95
CA PHE A 261 -6.36 -13.22 -19.56
C PHE A 261 -5.06 -13.99 -19.70
N VAL A 262 -3.96 -13.27 -19.86
CA VAL A 262 -2.65 -13.88 -20.06
C VAL A 262 -2.31 -14.71 -18.82
N GLY A 263 -2.09 -16.01 -19.02
CA GLY A 263 -1.76 -16.92 -17.92
C GLY A 263 -2.97 -17.49 -17.17
N ASP A 264 -4.19 -17.35 -17.71
CA ASP A 264 -5.35 -18.08 -17.21
C ASP A 264 -5.19 -19.62 -17.33
N GLU A 265 -6.13 -20.37 -16.76
CA GLU A 265 -6.07 -21.84 -16.71
C GLU A 265 -6.06 -22.53 -18.08
N LYS A 266 -6.46 -21.80 -19.12
CA LYS A 266 -6.47 -22.28 -20.50
C LYS A 266 -5.22 -21.88 -21.27
N CYS A 267 -4.35 -21.04 -20.71
CA CYS A 267 -3.03 -20.76 -21.25
C CYS A 267 -2.03 -21.86 -20.87
N TRP A 268 -0.99 -22.02 -21.67
CA TRP A 268 0.19 -22.77 -21.26
C TRP A 268 1.29 -21.78 -20.88
N VAL A 269 1.71 -21.81 -19.61
CA VAL A 269 2.74 -20.94 -19.07
C VAL A 269 3.96 -21.78 -18.69
N LEU A 270 5.10 -21.46 -19.27
CA LEU A 270 6.34 -22.20 -19.09
C LEU A 270 7.46 -21.30 -18.57
N PRO A 271 8.04 -21.56 -17.39
CA PRO A 271 9.18 -20.80 -16.88
C PRO A 271 10.43 -20.94 -17.77
N ILE A 272 11.11 -19.83 -18.01
CA ILE A 272 12.38 -19.79 -18.74
C ILE A 272 13.55 -19.98 -17.77
N HIS A 273 14.38 -20.99 -18.07
CA HIS A 273 15.58 -21.29 -17.31
C HIS A 273 16.86 -20.93 -18.08
N PRO A 274 17.93 -20.48 -17.38
CA PRO A 274 17.98 -20.18 -15.94
C PRO A 274 17.17 -18.92 -15.59
N PRO A 275 16.72 -18.75 -14.34
CA PRO A 275 16.10 -17.50 -13.90
C PRO A 275 17.11 -16.35 -14.01
N LEU A 276 16.64 -15.14 -14.35
CA LEU A 276 17.48 -13.94 -14.34
C LEU A 276 17.64 -13.47 -12.89
N SER A 277 18.87 -13.19 -12.45
CA SER A 277 19.14 -12.65 -11.11
C SER A 277 18.70 -11.19 -11.05
N ILE A 278 17.43 -10.94 -10.71
CA ILE A 278 16.86 -9.61 -10.49
C ILE A 278 16.51 -9.50 -9.00
N SER A 279 16.78 -8.35 -8.37
CA SER A 279 16.46 -8.12 -6.95
C SER A 279 14.97 -8.37 -6.66
N HIS A 280 14.66 -9.19 -5.65
CA HIS A 280 13.30 -9.60 -5.23
C HIS A 280 12.33 -8.46 -4.87
N THR A 281 12.77 -7.19 -4.93
CA THR A 281 11.96 -6.01 -4.62
C THR A 281 11.09 -5.51 -5.77
N THR A 282 11.25 -6.02 -7.00
CA THR A 282 10.45 -5.58 -8.16
C THR A 282 9.51 -6.69 -8.66
N GLN A 283 8.28 -6.62 -8.17
CA GLN A 283 6.99 -6.93 -8.83
C GLN A 283 6.81 -8.23 -9.64
N THR A 284 5.68 -8.87 -9.35
CA THR A 284 4.96 -9.81 -10.23
C THR A 284 5.01 -9.37 -11.69
N THR A 285 5.18 -10.32 -12.61
CA THR A 285 5.14 -10.09 -14.05
C THR A 285 3.85 -9.32 -14.41
N ALA A 286 4.01 -8.13 -14.99
CA ALA A 286 2.88 -7.27 -15.33
C ALA A 286 2.12 -7.77 -16.57
N ILE A 287 2.70 -8.74 -17.31
CA ILE A 287 2.15 -9.22 -18.57
C ILE A 287 0.81 -9.96 -18.37
N GLU A 288 0.63 -10.65 -17.24
CA GLU A 288 -0.62 -11.34 -16.87
C GLU A 288 -1.81 -10.40 -16.61
N ALA A 289 -1.58 -9.08 -16.51
CA ALA A 289 -2.67 -8.11 -16.40
C ALA A 289 -3.42 -7.87 -17.73
N ASN A 290 -2.88 -8.35 -18.86
CA ASN A 290 -3.52 -8.21 -20.17
C ASN A 290 -4.67 -9.21 -20.31
N SER A 291 -5.84 -8.71 -20.72
CA SER A 291 -7.05 -9.52 -20.97
C SER A 291 -7.68 -9.23 -22.33
N TRP A 292 -8.43 -10.20 -22.84
CA TRP A 292 -9.21 -10.10 -24.07
C TRP A 292 -10.47 -10.97 -24.00
N ALA A 293 -11.40 -10.78 -24.93
CA ALA A 293 -12.53 -11.67 -25.13
C ALA A 293 -12.48 -12.25 -26.54
N LEU A 294 -12.55 -13.58 -26.67
CA LEU A 294 -12.84 -14.21 -27.95
C LEU A 294 -14.34 -14.09 -28.19
N ALA A 295 -14.72 -13.38 -29.25
CA ALA A 295 -16.11 -13.18 -29.64
C ALA A 295 -16.32 -13.51 -31.13
N TYR A 296 -17.56 -13.76 -31.50
CA TYR A 296 -17.96 -14.07 -32.87
C TYR A 296 -18.95 -13.01 -33.36
N ASP A 297 -18.70 -12.39 -34.52
CA ASP A 297 -19.63 -11.38 -35.06
C ASP A 297 -20.69 -12.05 -35.96
N PRO A 298 -21.97 -12.10 -35.55
CA PRO A 298 -23.03 -12.70 -36.36
C PRO A 298 -23.25 -11.99 -37.70
N ARG A 299 -22.86 -10.72 -37.81
CA ARG A 299 -23.01 -9.92 -39.04
C ARG A 299 -21.87 -10.16 -40.04
N ASP A 300 -20.73 -10.68 -39.57
CA ASP A 300 -19.59 -11.07 -40.39
C ASP A 300 -19.45 -12.60 -40.39
N ASN A 301 -20.57 -13.30 -40.66
CA ASN A 301 -20.62 -14.76 -40.81
C ASN A 301 -19.97 -15.53 -39.65
N TRP A 302 -20.18 -15.06 -38.42
CA TRP A 302 -19.63 -15.63 -37.18
C TRP A 302 -18.10 -15.72 -37.17
N LYS A 303 -17.44 -14.74 -37.77
CA LYS A 303 -15.99 -14.64 -37.73
C LYS A 303 -15.48 -14.31 -36.34
N ALA A 304 -14.38 -14.96 -35.99
CA ALA A 304 -13.71 -14.78 -34.70
C ALA A 304 -13.01 -13.43 -34.61
N ASN A 305 -13.13 -12.78 -33.46
CA ASN A 305 -12.50 -11.50 -33.17
C ASN A 305 -12.02 -11.45 -31.71
N MET A 306 -10.75 -11.08 -31.51
CA MET A 306 -10.18 -10.83 -30.20
C MET A 306 -10.52 -9.39 -29.78
N GLN A 307 -11.46 -9.24 -28.86
CA GLN A 307 -11.93 -7.94 -28.40
C GLN A 307 -11.19 -7.53 -27.12
N SER A 308 -10.66 -6.31 -27.11
CA SER A 308 -10.11 -5.66 -25.93
C SER A 308 -10.09 -4.14 -26.11
N HIS A 309 -9.92 -3.44 -24.99
CA HIS A 309 -9.66 -2.01 -24.91
C HIS A 309 -8.21 -1.78 -24.52
N ASN A 310 -7.57 -0.76 -25.07
CA ASN A 310 -6.23 -0.37 -24.65
C ASN A 310 -6.30 0.54 -23.43
N LEU A 311 -5.57 0.18 -22.38
CA LEU A 311 -5.34 1.01 -21.20
C LEU A 311 -3.96 1.66 -21.32
N ALA A 312 -3.94 2.99 -21.41
CA ALA A 312 -2.73 3.79 -21.43
C ALA A 312 -2.80 4.91 -20.39
N SER A 313 -1.75 5.08 -19.61
CA SER A 313 -1.58 6.22 -18.69
C SER A 313 -0.10 6.51 -18.47
N LYS A 314 0.26 7.77 -18.27
CA LYS A 314 1.63 8.18 -17.91
C LYS A 314 2.11 7.56 -16.59
N HIS A 315 1.18 7.16 -15.73
CA HIS A 315 1.46 6.52 -14.43
C HIS A 315 1.68 5.00 -14.53
N LEU A 316 1.41 4.39 -15.68
CA LEU A 316 1.65 2.98 -15.90
C LEU A 316 3.00 2.77 -16.58
N LYS A 317 3.81 1.84 -16.04
CA LYS A 317 5.09 1.47 -16.65
C LYS A 317 4.89 0.95 -18.08
N PHE A 318 3.89 0.11 -18.30
CA PHE A 318 3.53 -0.46 -19.61
C PHE A 318 2.06 -0.16 -19.93
N ARG A 319 1.67 -0.26 -21.20
CA ARG A 319 0.27 -0.24 -21.65
C ARG A 319 -0.30 -1.66 -21.61
N TYR A 320 -1.61 -1.79 -21.40
CA TYR A 320 -2.28 -3.10 -21.22
C TYR A 320 -3.55 -3.23 -22.05
N THR A 321 -3.96 -4.47 -22.34
CA THR A 321 -5.28 -4.77 -22.92
C THR A 321 -6.27 -5.14 -21.82
N VAL A 322 -7.51 -4.65 -21.93
CA VAL A 322 -8.60 -4.89 -20.95
C VAL A 322 -9.84 -5.39 -21.69
N ALA A 323 -10.31 -6.60 -21.36
CA ALA A 323 -11.50 -7.18 -21.98
C ALA A 323 -12.81 -6.55 -21.49
N ASP A 324 -12.84 -6.14 -20.22
CA ASP A 324 -14.06 -5.70 -19.54
C ASP A 324 -14.27 -4.19 -19.69
N THR A 325 -15.37 -3.83 -20.35
CA THR A 325 -15.77 -2.45 -20.61
C THR A 325 -16.15 -1.67 -19.36
N GLU A 326 -16.70 -2.33 -18.33
CA GLU A 326 -17.06 -1.71 -17.07
C GLU A 326 -15.82 -1.44 -16.24
N VAL A 327 -14.89 -2.40 -16.18
CA VAL A 327 -13.57 -2.19 -15.56
C VAL A 327 -12.81 -1.09 -16.28
N ALA A 328 -12.83 -1.07 -17.62
CA ALA A 328 -12.25 0.01 -18.40
C ALA A 328 -12.88 1.37 -18.06
N SER A 329 -14.22 1.44 -17.99
CA SER A 329 -14.95 2.67 -17.66
C SER A 329 -14.68 3.14 -16.24
N PHE A 330 -14.65 2.22 -15.28
CA PHE A 330 -14.27 2.46 -13.89
C PHE A 330 -12.86 3.06 -13.86
N ILE A 331 -11.85 2.35 -14.36
CA ILE A 331 -10.45 2.80 -14.39
C ILE A 331 -10.33 4.18 -15.06
N ASN A 332 -11.09 4.47 -16.13
CA ASN A 332 -11.08 5.77 -16.80
C ASN A 332 -11.54 6.92 -15.88
N VAL A 333 -12.58 6.69 -15.06
CA VAL A 333 -13.04 7.66 -14.04
C VAL A 333 -12.00 7.84 -12.93
N PHE A 334 -11.26 6.79 -12.56
CA PHE A 334 -10.26 6.86 -11.47
C PHE A 334 -8.97 7.58 -11.84
N PHE A 335 -8.57 7.55 -13.11
CA PHE A 335 -7.29 8.11 -13.55
C PHE A 335 -7.41 9.43 -14.33
N ARG A 336 -8.59 9.80 -14.86
CA ARG A 336 -8.82 11.17 -15.37
C ARG A 336 -8.41 12.27 -14.38
N PRO A 337 -8.73 12.16 -13.07
CA PRO A 337 -8.31 13.16 -12.07
C PRO A 337 -6.80 13.20 -11.80
N LEU A 338 -6.04 12.14 -12.18
CA LEU A 338 -4.58 12.09 -11.99
C LEU A 338 -3.83 12.92 -13.03
N ASP A 339 -4.42 13.16 -14.21
CA ASP A 339 -3.79 14.03 -15.22
C ASP A 339 -3.87 15.52 -14.85
N ASP A 340 -4.90 15.92 -14.09
CA ASP A 340 -5.12 17.31 -13.64
C ASP A 340 -4.47 17.65 -12.28
N MET A 341 -4.08 16.66 -11.46
CA MET A 341 -3.55 16.89 -10.12
C MET A 341 -2.02 16.96 -10.08
N THR A 342 -1.49 18.19 -10.11
CA THR A 342 -0.06 18.54 -10.00
C THR A 342 0.55 18.40 -8.59
N ARG A 343 0.06 17.52 -7.69
CA ARG A 343 0.58 17.45 -6.30
C ARG A 343 0.78 16.03 -5.75
N LYS A 344 2.07 15.76 -5.45
CA LYS A 344 2.67 14.56 -4.83
C LYS A 344 2.17 13.25 -5.46
N GLU A 345 2.88 12.83 -6.50
CA GLU A 345 2.65 11.56 -7.17
C GLU A 345 2.61 10.40 -6.16
N PRO A 346 1.60 9.51 -6.20
CA PRO A 346 1.63 8.28 -5.45
C PRO A 346 2.84 7.46 -5.91
N THR A 347 3.64 6.96 -4.97
CA THR A 347 4.88 6.23 -5.25
C THR A 347 4.65 4.95 -6.07
N THR A 348 3.42 4.42 -6.08
CA THR A 348 2.98 3.26 -6.88
C THR A 348 1.48 3.37 -7.20
N ALA A 349 1.00 2.70 -8.25
CA ALA A 349 -0.43 2.60 -8.56
C ALA A 349 -1.25 1.95 -7.42
N GLU A 350 -0.63 1.04 -6.66
CA GLU A 350 -1.21 0.42 -5.47
C GLU A 350 -1.46 1.43 -4.35
N ASP A 351 -0.55 2.40 -4.15
CA ASP A 351 -0.71 3.42 -3.11
C ASP A 351 -1.95 4.28 -3.34
N TYR A 352 -2.26 4.60 -4.61
CA TYR A 352 -3.47 5.31 -4.96
C TYR A 352 -4.72 4.46 -4.68
N PHE A 353 -4.76 3.22 -5.17
CA PHE A 353 -5.88 2.31 -4.92
C PHE A 353 -6.14 2.15 -3.40
N PHE A 354 -5.10 1.90 -2.62
CA PHE A 354 -5.21 1.74 -1.16
C PHE A 354 -5.58 3.04 -0.42
N SER A 355 -5.28 4.21 -0.99
CA SER A 355 -5.73 5.50 -0.44
C SER A 355 -7.23 5.72 -0.55
N LEU A 356 -7.88 5.06 -1.50
CA LEU A 356 -9.32 5.14 -1.72
C LEU A 356 -10.11 4.15 -0.85
N LEU A 357 -9.47 3.08 -0.38
CA LEU A 357 -10.11 2.09 0.47
C LEU A 357 -10.29 2.62 1.90
N SER A 358 -11.46 2.40 2.51
CA SER A 358 -11.66 2.62 3.94
C SER A 358 -10.69 1.77 4.80
N PRO A 359 -10.40 2.13 6.07
CA PRO A 359 -9.47 1.35 6.88
C PRO A 359 -9.91 -0.11 7.02
N ALA A 360 -11.21 -0.38 7.21
CA ALA A 360 -11.67 -1.77 7.33
C ALA A 360 -11.57 -2.53 6.01
N THR A 361 -11.86 -1.89 4.88
CA THR A 361 -11.71 -2.52 3.55
C THR A 361 -10.25 -2.85 3.27
N LEU A 362 -9.33 -1.94 3.58
CA LEU A 362 -7.89 -2.16 3.42
C LEU A 362 -7.40 -3.34 4.27
N LEU A 363 -7.86 -3.44 5.54
CA LEU A 363 -7.54 -4.57 6.41
C LEU A 363 -8.15 -5.89 5.92
N ARG A 364 -9.40 -5.88 5.43
CA ARG A 364 -10.03 -7.07 4.82
C ARG A 364 -9.26 -7.53 3.59
N TYR A 365 -8.90 -6.60 2.70
CA TYR A 365 -8.06 -6.89 1.53
C TYR A 365 -6.73 -7.52 1.94
N SER A 366 -6.07 -6.99 2.98
CA SER A 366 -4.81 -7.55 3.50
C SER A 366 -4.91 -9.02 3.95
N ARG A 367 -6.11 -9.48 4.32
CA ARG A 367 -6.36 -10.86 4.79
C ARG A 367 -6.64 -11.85 3.66
N THR A 368 -6.81 -11.37 2.42
CA THR A 368 -7.16 -12.23 1.27
C THR A 368 -5.99 -13.08 0.78
N SER A 369 -4.75 -12.59 0.90
CA SER A 369 -3.54 -13.31 0.51
C SER A 369 -2.29 -12.74 1.18
N ARG A 370 -1.18 -13.49 1.15
CA ARG A 370 0.12 -13.01 1.62
C ARG A 370 0.61 -11.80 0.80
N THR A 371 0.38 -11.80 -0.51
CA THR A 371 0.75 -10.69 -1.40
C THR A 371 -0.02 -9.42 -1.03
N ALA A 372 -1.34 -9.52 -0.88
CA ALA A 372 -2.19 -8.41 -0.43
C ALA A 372 -1.77 -7.91 0.97
N TYR A 373 -1.45 -8.83 1.89
CA TYR A 373 -0.92 -8.49 3.21
C TYR A 373 0.35 -7.62 3.11
N TYR A 374 1.35 -8.04 2.33
CA TYR A 374 2.59 -7.29 2.19
C TYR A 374 2.40 -5.97 1.44
N ALA A 375 1.53 -5.93 0.43
CA ALA A 375 1.20 -4.71 -0.31
C ALA A 375 0.57 -3.66 0.62
N VAL A 376 -0.45 -4.05 1.40
CA VAL A 376 -1.08 -3.17 2.40
C VAL A 376 -0.08 -2.75 3.47
N LYS A 377 0.72 -3.67 4.01
CA LYS A 377 1.74 -3.33 5.02
C LYS A 377 2.76 -2.34 4.48
N SER A 378 3.16 -2.49 3.23
CA SER A 378 4.09 -1.60 2.56
C SER A 378 3.48 -0.21 2.33
N TYR A 379 2.22 -0.15 1.93
CA TYR A 379 1.46 1.09 1.81
C TYR A 379 1.30 1.80 3.15
N MET A 380 0.88 1.09 4.21
CA MET A 380 0.73 1.66 5.55
C MET A 380 2.03 2.32 6.03
N ARG A 381 3.19 1.69 5.79
CA ARG A 381 4.50 2.27 6.12
C ARG A 381 4.83 3.55 5.37
N ARG A 382 4.37 3.68 4.12
CA ARG A 382 4.60 4.88 3.29
C ARG A 382 3.64 6.01 3.63
N SER A 383 2.39 5.67 3.96
CA SER A 383 1.29 6.62 4.10
C SER A 383 1.14 7.21 5.51
N PHE A 384 1.62 6.53 6.54
CA PHE A 384 1.51 6.96 7.94
C PHE A 384 2.87 7.40 8.50
N LYS A 385 3.45 8.44 7.91
CA LYS A 385 4.71 9.04 8.38
C LYS A 385 4.41 10.23 9.27
N LEU A 386 4.86 10.17 10.53
CA LEU A 386 4.71 11.28 11.47
C LEU A 386 5.39 12.56 10.96
N SER A 387 6.49 12.41 10.20
CA SER A 387 7.18 13.53 9.55
C SER A 387 6.30 14.34 8.61
N ASP A 388 5.33 13.71 7.93
CA ASP A 388 4.44 14.42 7.00
C ASP A 388 3.49 15.40 7.70
N VAL A 389 3.26 15.20 9.00
CA VAL A 389 2.41 16.05 9.84
C VAL A 389 3.25 17.05 10.66
N LEU A 390 4.46 16.66 11.07
CA LEU A 390 5.33 17.49 11.92
C LEU A 390 6.30 18.39 11.13
N SER A 391 6.61 18.11 9.87
CA SER A 391 7.54 18.92 9.06
C SER A 391 7.17 20.39 8.91
N PRO A 392 5.89 20.83 9.01
CA PRO A 392 5.57 22.26 9.04
C PRO A 392 6.03 22.96 10.32
N TYR A 393 6.21 22.23 11.42
CA TYR A 393 6.56 22.77 12.73
C TYR A 393 8.00 22.51 13.10
N PHE A 394 8.62 21.43 12.61
CA PHE A 394 9.92 20.97 13.07
C PHE A 394 10.82 20.54 11.90
N THR A 395 12.13 20.75 12.03
CA THR A 395 13.15 20.13 11.17
C THR A 395 13.19 18.61 11.40
N PRO A 396 13.73 17.81 10.47
CA PRO A 396 13.86 16.36 10.67
C PRO A 396 14.54 15.97 12.00
N GLN A 397 15.55 16.72 12.42
CA GLN A 397 16.28 16.53 13.68
C GLN A 397 15.42 16.92 14.89
N GLU A 398 14.71 18.06 14.83
CA GLU A 398 13.77 18.48 15.86
C GLU A 398 12.63 17.48 16.03
N ILE A 399 12.18 16.81 14.96
CA ILE A 399 11.17 15.73 15.03
C ILE A 399 11.70 14.54 15.83
N LEU A 400 12.96 14.15 15.65
CA LEU A 400 13.56 13.06 16.43
C LEU A 400 13.63 13.44 17.92
N TYR A 401 14.08 14.66 18.22
CA TYR A 401 14.15 15.14 19.60
C TYR A 401 12.76 15.27 20.23
N PHE A 402 11.78 15.78 19.47
CA PHE A 402 10.38 15.83 19.88
C PHE A 402 9.85 14.44 20.26
N ARG A 403 10.14 13.41 19.46
CA ARG A 403 9.74 12.02 19.79
C ARG A 403 10.42 11.49 21.04
N TYR A 404 11.67 11.88 21.30
CA TYR A 404 12.33 11.58 22.57
C TYR A 404 11.63 12.27 23.75
N LEU A 405 11.22 13.54 23.61
CA LEU A 405 10.43 14.24 24.63
C LEU A 405 9.06 13.58 24.84
N GLN A 406 8.40 13.11 23.76
CA GLN A 406 7.16 12.33 23.89
C GLN A 406 7.35 11.07 24.72
N TRP A 407 8.48 10.37 24.57
CA TRP A 407 8.81 9.20 25.37
C TRP A 407 9.15 9.56 26.82
N LYS A 408 9.99 10.58 27.04
CA LYS A 408 10.47 10.97 28.38
C LYS A 408 9.35 11.52 29.26
N TYR A 409 8.45 12.32 28.68
CA TYR A 409 7.45 13.11 29.37
C TYR A 409 6.00 12.72 29.05
N ASN A 410 5.78 11.59 28.36
CA ASN A 410 4.47 11.07 27.97
C ASN A 410 3.59 12.10 27.22
N MET A 411 4.21 12.87 26.31
CA MET A 411 3.49 13.89 25.53
C MET A 411 2.63 13.25 24.44
N LEU A 412 1.41 13.77 24.29
CA LEU A 412 0.45 13.31 23.29
C LEU A 412 0.21 14.40 22.23
N ILE A 413 0.06 14.01 20.97
CA ILE A 413 -0.59 14.84 19.96
C ILE A 413 -2.02 14.31 19.79
N SER A 414 -3.00 15.22 19.75
CA SER A 414 -4.41 14.85 19.58
C SER A 414 -5.16 15.84 18.69
N GLY A 415 -6.48 15.76 18.64
CA GLY A 415 -7.32 16.75 17.98
C GLY A 415 -7.27 16.68 16.46
N SER A 416 -7.29 17.85 15.80
CA SER A 416 -7.26 17.94 14.33
C SER A 416 -6.00 17.33 13.74
N THR A 417 -4.85 17.48 14.39
CA THR A 417 -3.57 16.96 13.90
C THR A 417 -3.53 15.44 13.88
N ALA A 418 -3.97 14.79 14.96
CA ALA A 418 -4.08 13.34 15.00
C ALA A 418 -5.16 12.82 14.03
N LEU A 419 -6.30 13.51 13.92
CA LEU A 419 -7.33 13.17 12.93
C LEU A 419 -6.79 13.24 11.49
N GLN A 420 -6.01 14.27 11.15
CA GLN A 420 -5.36 14.40 9.84
C GLN A 420 -4.37 13.24 9.57
N PHE A 421 -3.59 12.83 10.58
CA PHE A 421 -2.68 11.69 10.44
C PHE A 421 -3.42 10.40 10.05
N PHE A 422 -4.59 10.14 10.64
CA PHE A 422 -5.39 8.95 10.33
C PHE A 422 -6.20 9.07 9.03
N ASN A 423 -6.62 10.27 8.66
CA ASN A 423 -7.43 10.53 7.48
C ASN A 423 -6.54 10.60 6.22
N ARG A 424 -6.15 9.41 5.72
CA ARG A 424 -5.32 9.16 4.52
C ARG A 424 -5.73 10.03 3.32
N GLY A 425 -4.75 10.65 2.65
CA GLY A 425 -4.92 11.32 1.34
C GLY A 425 -4.65 12.83 1.32
N ALA A 426 -4.11 13.33 0.22
CA ALA A 426 -3.84 14.76 0.01
C ALA A 426 -5.12 15.61 -0.10
N SER A 427 -6.25 15.00 -0.50
CA SER A 427 -7.57 15.64 -0.64
C SER A 427 -8.24 15.97 0.70
N PHE A 428 -7.78 15.39 1.81
CA PHE A 428 -8.31 15.63 3.16
C PHE A 428 -7.36 16.39 4.07
N LYS A 429 -6.20 16.85 3.56
CA LYS A 429 -5.45 17.90 4.25
C LYS A 429 -6.34 19.12 4.29
N PHE A 430 -6.86 19.45 5.46
CA PHE A 430 -7.68 20.64 5.65
C PHE A 430 -6.80 21.82 5.24
N ASN A 431 -7.06 22.37 4.05
CA ASN A 431 -6.31 23.47 3.44
C ASN A 431 -6.64 24.81 4.12
N ASP A 432 -7.10 24.76 5.38
CA ASP A 432 -7.54 25.94 6.12
C ASP A 432 -6.37 26.75 6.65
N GLY A 433 -5.11 26.31 6.50
CA GLY A 433 -3.92 27.08 6.89
C GLY A 433 -3.84 27.38 8.41
N GLU A 434 -4.79 26.87 9.19
CA GLU A 434 -5.11 27.31 10.55
C GLU A 434 -5.00 26.19 11.60
N SER A 435 -4.58 24.98 11.23
CA SER A 435 -4.42 23.93 12.25
C SER A 435 -3.20 24.23 13.13
N ASP A 436 -3.46 24.49 14.41
CA ASP A 436 -2.43 24.51 15.44
C ASP A 436 -1.93 23.09 15.70
N LEU A 437 -0.66 22.96 16.13
CA LEU A 437 -0.18 21.70 16.68
C LEU A 437 -0.47 21.67 18.19
N ASP A 438 -1.43 20.83 18.57
CA ASP A 438 -1.82 20.63 19.97
C ASP A 438 -0.98 19.51 20.61
N ILE A 439 -0.23 19.89 21.64
CA ILE A 439 0.61 19.00 22.45
C ILE A 439 0.00 18.95 23.85
N TYR A 440 -0.31 17.75 24.32
CA TYR A 440 -0.86 17.53 25.66
C TYR A 440 0.19 16.88 26.55
N ALA A 441 0.41 17.46 27.74
CA ALA A 441 1.40 16.96 28.71
C ALA A 441 0.98 17.32 30.14
N GLU A 442 1.46 16.56 31.12
CA GLU A 442 1.26 16.92 32.54
C GLU A 442 1.93 18.27 32.85
N LEU A 443 1.28 19.11 33.66
CA LEU A 443 1.78 20.45 34.01
C LEU A 443 3.23 20.43 34.50
N ARG A 444 3.60 19.42 35.32
CA ARG A 444 4.96 19.26 35.87
C ARG A 444 6.06 19.03 34.83
N PHE A 445 5.71 18.60 33.61
CA PHE A 445 6.68 18.43 32.53
C PHE A 445 6.68 19.59 31.54
N CYS A 446 5.71 20.51 31.64
CA CYS A 446 5.57 21.61 30.69
C CYS A 446 6.76 22.57 30.69
N GLU A 447 7.44 22.75 31.83
CA GLU A 447 8.68 23.56 31.92
C GLU A 447 9.70 23.11 30.88
N ARG A 448 10.12 21.84 30.94
CA ARG A 448 11.12 21.27 30.02
C ARG A 448 10.70 21.31 28.57
N ILE A 449 9.41 21.12 28.30
CA ILE A 449 8.86 21.13 26.93
C ILE A 449 8.86 22.56 26.37
N GLY A 450 8.41 23.54 27.16
CA GLY A 450 8.37 24.94 26.75
C GLY A 450 9.75 25.58 26.66
N GLU A 451 10.70 25.21 27.53
CA GLU A 451 12.11 25.58 27.42
C GLU A 451 12.69 25.09 26.09
N TRP A 452 12.48 23.82 25.74
CA TRP A 452 12.93 23.26 24.47
C TRP A 452 12.31 24.00 23.27
N LEU A 453 11.00 24.24 23.28
CA LEU A 453 10.33 25.03 22.23
C LEU A 453 10.98 26.42 22.08
N THR A 454 11.26 27.08 23.21
CA THR A 454 11.93 28.39 23.21
C THR A 454 13.35 28.31 22.62
N GLN A 455 14.11 27.28 22.97
CA GLN A 455 15.48 27.06 22.49
C GLN A 455 15.54 26.81 20.98
N ILE A 456 14.57 26.10 20.40
CA ILE A 456 14.49 25.90 18.95
C ILE A 456 13.86 27.10 18.22
N GLY A 457 13.67 28.22 18.90
CA GLY A 457 13.24 29.50 18.30
C GLY A 457 11.73 29.71 18.21
N TYR A 458 10.91 28.98 18.97
CA TYR A 458 9.52 29.39 19.18
C TYR A 458 9.43 30.51 20.21
N VAL A 459 8.58 31.50 19.94
CA VAL A 459 8.28 32.61 20.85
C VAL A 459 6.97 32.33 21.57
N PHE A 460 6.97 32.47 22.91
CA PHE A 460 5.76 32.38 23.70
C PHE A 460 4.86 33.60 23.47
N HIS A 461 3.56 33.35 23.22
CA HIS A 461 2.54 34.38 23.05
C HIS A 461 1.47 34.27 24.14
N GLN A 462 1.22 35.41 24.77
CA GLN A 462 0.14 35.59 25.73
C GLN A 462 -1.22 35.31 25.10
N ARG A 463 -2.09 34.63 25.85
CA ARG A 463 -3.48 34.36 25.42
C ARG A 463 -4.41 35.53 25.75
N THR A 464 -4.14 36.24 26.84
CA THR A 464 -4.91 37.40 27.31
C THR A 464 -3.97 38.47 27.85
N ILE A 465 -4.43 39.72 27.91
CA ILE A 465 -3.66 40.86 28.46
C ILE A 465 -3.20 40.60 29.92
N ARG A 466 -3.90 39.72 30.65
CA ARG A 466 -3.62 39.35 32.04
C ARG A 466 -2.61 38.21 32.21
N THR A 467 -2.21 37.50 31.14
CA THR A 467 -1.18 36.45 31.23
C THR A 467 0.23 37.05 31.33
N PRO A 468 1.19 36.47 32.08
CA PRO A 468 2.57 36.99 32.15
C PRO A 468 3.28 37.01 30.79
N ARG A 469 4.27 37.90 30.60
CA ARG A 469 4.95 38.13 29.30
C ARG A 469 5.92 37.02 28.88
N THR A 470 6.44 36.26 29.83
CA THR A 470 7.38 35.17 29.57
C THR A 470 6.74 33.82 29.89
N PHE A 471 7.20 32.77 29.22
CA PHE A 471 6.73 31.41 29.48
C PHE A 471 6.94 30.99 30.94
N GLY A 472 8.14 31.20 31.49
CA GLY A 472 8.45 30.86 32.88
C GLY A 472 7.54 31.57 33.90
N ALA A 473 7.23 32.86 33.69
CA ALA A 473 6.31 33.57 34.56
C ALA A 473 4.86 33.06 34.43
N ALA A 474 4.43 32.71 33.21
CA ALA A 474 3.11 32.12 32.98
C ALA A 474 2.97 30.73 33.62
N LEU A 475 4.03 29.93 33.57
CA LEU A 475 4.09 28.63 34.24
C LEU A 475 4.05 28.79 35.76
N ASN A 476 4.89 29.68 36.31
CA ASN A 476 4.93 29.97 37.75
C ASN A 476 3.64 30.57 38.30
N ALA A 477 2.86 31.30 37.50
CA ALA A 477 1.53 31.75 37.89
C ALA A 477 0.49 30.61 37.92
N THR A 478 0.75 29.52 37.18
CA THR A 478 -0.13 28.34 37.11
C THR A 478 0.14 27.39 38.27
N THR A 479 1.42 27.13 38.59
CA THR A 479 1.83 26.10 39.57
C THR A 479 1.20 26.24 40.98
N PRO A 480 1.13 27.44 41.61
CA PRO A 480 0.57 27.60 42.96
C PRO A 480 -0.92 27.24 43.07
N LEU A 481 -1.69 27.43 41.98
CA LEU A 481 -3.12 27.08 41.94
C LEU A 481 -3.36 25.57 42.06
N TYR A 482 -2.34 24.75 41.77
CA TYR A 482 -2.42 23.30 41.74
C TYR A 482 -1.42 22.61 42.70
N ALA A 483 -0.53 23.37 43.36
CA ALA A 483 0.48 22.85 44.30
C ALA A 483 -0.12 22.12 45.51
N ASN A 484 -1.35 22.49 45.92
CA ASN A 484 -2.06 21.85 47.02
C ASN A 484 -2.72 20.50 46.65
N THR A 485 -2.48 19.93 45.46
CA THR A 485 -3.07 18.63 45.05
C THR A 485 -2.09 17.45 45.07
N ALA A 486 -0.81 17.66 45.40
CA ALA A 486 0.24 16.65 45.28
C ALA A 486 0.52 15.83 46.55
N GLN A 487 -0.17 16.08 47.67
CA GLN A 487 0.22 15.51 48.97
C GLN A 487 -0.48 14.20 49.37
N ASP A 488 -1.61 13.81 48.77
CA ASP A 488 -2.34 12.56 49.11
C ASP A 488 -2.89 11.88 47.85
N LEU A 489 -3.07 10.54 47.88
CA LEU A 489 -3.84 9.81 46.87
C LEU A 489 -5.26 10.40 46.83
N ARG A 490 -5.65 11.01 45.71
CA ARG A 490 -6.95 11.70 45.59
C ARG A 490 -7.88 11.01 44.62
N PHE A 491 -9.03 10.59 45.15
CA PHE A 491 -10.15 10.05 44.41
C PHE A 491 -11.19 11.14 44.15
N TYR A 492 -11.59 11.35 42.91
CA TYR A 492 -12.77 12.14 42.57
C TYR A 492 -13.42 11.54 41.34
N GLU A 493 -14.74 11.39 41.39
CA GLU A 493 -15.55 11.04 40.22
C GLU A 493 -15.69 12.29 39.32
N SER A 494 -15.59 12.12 38.00
CA SER A 494 -15.57 13.26 37.06
C SER A 494 -16.86 14.12 37.05
N SER A 495 -17.93 13.63 37.68
CA SER A 495 -19.24 14.27 37.82
C SER A 495 -19.27 15.42 38.84
N GLU A 496 -18.32 15.50 39.78
CA GLU A 496 -18.40 16.42 40.94
C GLU A 496 -17.68 17.77 40.79
N ARG A 497 -16.97 18.04 39.67
CA ARG A 497 -16.21 19.30 39.51
C ARG A 497 -17.01 20.44 38.85
N PRO A 498 -16.99 21.67 39.43
CA PRO A 498 -17.52 22.87 38.77
C PRO A 498 -16.80 23.23 37.47
N TYR A 499 -17.56 23.93 36.63
CA TYR A 499 -17.51 24.06 35.18
C TYR A 499 -16.22 24.55 34.45
N ILE A 500 -15.11 24.88 35.10
CA ILE A 500 -13.95 25.45 34.39
C ILE A 500 -12.87 24.38 34.10
N GLY A 501 -13.00 23.79 32.90
CA GLY A 501 -11.90 23.16 32.15
C GLY A 501 -11.46 21.77 32.59
N ARG A 502 -12.36 20.78 32.57
CA ARG A 502 -12.09 19.35 32.87
C ARG A 502 -10.70 18.89 32.38
N GLY A 503 -9.76 18.74 33.31
CA GLY A 503 -8.40 18.24 33.07
C GLY A 503 -7.36 19.27 32.58
N ILE A 504 -7.73 20.49 32.17
CA ILE A 504 -6.81 21.49 31.60
C ILE A 504 -6.35 22.47 32.68
N ALA A 505 -5.07 22.45 33.04
CA ALA A 505 -4.46 23.42 33.95
C ALA A 505 -4.18 24.75 33.23
N ASN A 506 -3.59 24.71 32.02
CA ASN A 506 -3.33 25.91 31.22
C ASN A 506 -3.06 25.57 29.74
N VAL A 507 -3.06 26.59 28.87
CA VAL A 507 -2.70 26.48 27.46
C VAL A 507 -1.66 27.54 27.12
N PHE A 508 -0.44 27.10 26.81
CA PHE A 508 0.68 27.96 26.43
C PHE A 508 0.82 28.00 24.90
N ASN A 509 0.76 29.19 24.30
CA ASN A 509 0.88 29.33 22.86
C ASN A 509 2.31 29.69 22.48
N PHE A 510 2.85 28.99 21.48
CA PHE A 510 4.17 29.20 20.93
C PHE A 510 4.05 29.47 19.44
N ARG A 511 4.79 30.44 18.89
CA ARG A 511 4.80 30.72 17.44
C ARG A 511 6.22 30.78 16.87
N ARG A 512 6.37 30.24 15.66
CA ARG A 512 7.59 30.30 14.83
C ARG A 512 7.18 30.33 13.37
N ASN A 513 7.66 31.29 12.58
CA ASN A 513 7.41 31.39 11.14
C ASN A 513 5.92 31.28 10.75
N GLY A 514 5.04 31.99 11.48
CA GLY A 514 3.59 31.97 11.24
C GLY A 514 2.86 30.70 11.72
N ARG A 515 3.58 29.66 12.16
CA ARG A 515 3.01 28.43 12.71
C ARG A 515 2.83 28.55 14.22
N LYS A 516 1.73 27.99 14.73
CA LYS A 516 1.38 28.00 16.15
C LYS A 516 1.35 26.58 16.73
N ILE A 517 1.96 26.44 17.90
CA ILE A 517 1.92 25.25 18.75
C ILE A 517 1.17 25.62 20.03
N GLN A 518 0.25 24.77 20.48
CA GLN A 518 -0.37 24.88 21.79
C GLN A 518 0.17 23.78 22.69
N LEU A 519 0.88 24.16 23.76
CA LEU A 519 1.22 23.25 24.85
C LEU A 519 0.09 23.32 25.89
N ILE A 520 -0.74 22.28 25.88
CA ILE A 520 -1.91 22.13 26.74
C ILE A 520 -1.48 21.32 27.96
N ALA A 521 -1.38 22.00 29.10
CA ALA A 521 -0.98 21.42 30.36
C ALA A 521 -2.19 20.75 31.05
N SER A 522 -2.07 19.48 31.40
CA SER A 522 -3.05 18.78 32.22
C SER A 522 -2.78 18.95 33.72
N ASP A 523 -3.84 19.05 34.51
CA ASP A 523 -3.74 18.99 35.99
C ASP A 523 -3.52 17.53 36.47
N SER A 524 -4.08 16.58 35.73
CA SER A 524 -3.96 15.13 35.94
C SER A 524 -3.40 14.44 34.68
N VAL A 525 -4.10 13.46 34.11
CA VAL A 525 -3.66 12.66 32.96
C VAL A 525 -3.96 13.39 31.65
N PRO A 526 -3.02 13.54 30.71
CA PRO A 526 -3.30 14.19 29.42
C PRO A 526 -4.45 13.55 28.61
N LEU A 527 -4.69 12.25 28.79
CA LEU A 527 -5.80 11.53 28.15
C LEU A 527 -7.18 11.97 28.65
N GLU A 528 -7.27 12.45 29.90
CA GLU A 528 -8.51 12.99 30.48
C GLU A 528 -9.07 14.13 29.62
N ILE A 529 -8.18 15.02 29.18
CA ILE A 529 -8.54 16.16 28.32
C ILE A 529 -9.09 15.65 26.98
N ILE A 530 -8.48 14.61 26.42
CA ILE A 530 -8.85 14.04 25.12
C ILE A 530 -10.20 13.35 25.19
N LEU A 531 -10.47 12.56 26.23
CA LEU A 531 -11.78 11.92 26.44
C LEU A 531 -12.90 12.93 26.74
N ASN A 532 -12.55 14.12 27.22
CA ASN A 532 -13.46 15.25 27.40
C ASN A 532 -13.58 16.18 26.17
N PHE A 533 -13.06 15.79 25.00
CA PHE A 533 -13.32 16.54 23.78
C PHE A 533 -14.81 16.59 23.43
N HIS A 534 -15.22 17.65 22.74
CA HIS A 534 -16.61 17.86 22.30
C HIS A 534 -17.20 16.72 21.44
N SER A 535 -16.37 15.88 20.80
CA SER A 535 -16.84 14.75 20.02
C SER A 535 -15.76 13.67 19.79
N THR A 536 -16.20 12.44 19.51
CA THR A 536 -15.31 11.26 19.36
C THR A 536 -14.41 11.29 18.12
N CYS A 537 -14.77 12.00 17.04
CA CYS A 537 -13.95 12.03 15.82
C CYS A 537 -12.57 12.67 16.01
N VAL A 538 -12.37 13.45 17.06
CA VAL A 538 -11.08 14.06 17.42
C VAL A 538 -10.33 13.31 18.53
N MET A 539 -10.89 12.21 19.05
CA MET A 539 -10.25 11.37 20.06
C MET A 539 -9.27 10.37 19.42
N ASN A 540 -8.24 10.93 18.78
CA ASN A 540 -7.14 10.17 18.19
C ASN A 540 -5.84 10.66 18.81
N ILE A 541 -4.89 9.76 19.07
CA ILE A 541 -3.69 10.04 19.85
C ILE A 541 -2.48 9.63 19.03
N ILE A 542 -1.45 10.46 19.01
CA ILE A 542 -0.12 10.08 18.53
C ILE A 542 0.87 10.21 19.68
N THR A 543 1.60 9.13 19.93
CA THR A 543 2.66 9.03 20.93
C THR A 543 4.03 8.86 20.27
N TYR A 544 5.07 8.68 21.07
CA TYR A 544 6.43 8.43 20.57
C TYR A 544 6.55 7.18 19.67
N SER A 545 5.74 6.13 19.87
CA SER A 545 5.89 4.82 19.20
C SER A 545 4.65 4.34 18.44
N LYS A 546 3.46 4.80 18.80
CA LYS A 546 2.20 4.39 18.17
C LYS A 546 1.21 5.55 18.03
N ALA A 547 0.33 5.45 17.06
CA ALA A 547 -0.87 6.26 16.97
C ALA A 547 -2.10 5.38 17.21
N TYR A 548 -3.11 5.92 17.89
CA TYR A 548 -4.36 5.24 18.24
C TYR A 548 -5.55 6.09 17.81
N SER A 549 -6.51 5.49 17.09
CA SER A 549 -7.86 6.03 17.02
C SER A 549 -8.74 5.24 17.98
N LEU A 550 -9.39 5.92 18.93
CA LEU A 550 -10.19 5.26 19.96
C LEU A 550 -11.56 4.78 19.44
N TYR A 551 -12.09 5.44 18.40
CA TYR A 551 -13.39 5.15 17.79
C TYR A 551 -13.29 5.10 16.24
N PRO A 552 -12.47 4.21 15.67
CA PRO A 552 -12.16 4.22 14.23
C PRO A 552 -13.34 3.80 13.37
N LEU A 553 -14.17 2.86 13.82
CA LEU A 553 -15.35 2.39 13.09
C LEU A 553 -16.36 3.53 12.89
N GLY A 554 -16.67 4.26 13.97
CA GLY A 554 -17.53 5.45 13.88
C GLY A 554 -16.89 6.56 13.05
N THR A 555 -15.62 6.89 13.35
CA THR A 555 -14.93 8.06 12.81
C THR A 555 -14.56 7.93 11.33
N PHE A 556 -13.93 6.83 10.93
CA PHE A 556 -13.34 6.68 9.59
C PHE A 556 -14.18 5.83 8.65
N GLU A 557 -14.93 4.85 9.18
CA GLU A 557 -15.75 3.95 8.37
C GLU A 557 -17.16 4.50 8.17
N GLN A 558 -17.83 4.89 9.26
CA GLN A 558 -19.22 5.35 9.23
C GLN A 558 -19.37 6.86 9.09
N LYS A 559 -18.26 7.62 9.19
CA LYS A 559 -18.24 9.10 9.20
C LYS A 559 -19.25 9.69 10.20
N ARG A 560 -19.36 9.08 11.38
CA ARG A 560 -20.17 9.52 12.52
C ARG A 560 -19.27 9.98 13.66
N SER A 561 -19.72 10.97 14.43
CA SER A 561 -19.04 11.44 15.63
C SER A 561 -20.04 11.64 16.75
N LEU A 562 -19.93 10.84 17.80
CA LEU A 562 -20.73 10.99 19.02
C LEU A 562 -20.28 12.25 19.77
N LEU A 563 -21.23 13.15 20.02
CA LEU A 563 -21.05 14.36 20.81
C LEU A 563 -21.00 14.01 22.29
N TYR A 564 -20.13 14.73 22.97
CA TYR A 564 -19.97 14.63 24.41
C TYR A 564 -20.34 15.96 25.06
N SER A 565 -20.87 15.91 26.29
CA SER A 565 -21.27 17.11 27.02
C SER A 565 -20.08 17.98 27.40
N THR A 566 -19.89 19.08 26.69
CA THR A 566 -19.17 20.23 27.20
C THR A 566 -19.95 21.48 26.81
N GLN A 567 -20.88 21.98 27.64
CA GLN A 567 -21.37 23.36 27.45
C GLN A 567 -20.17 24.32 27.33
N GLY A 568 -20.15 25.15 26.32
CA GLY A 568 -19.05 26.06 26.07
C GLY A 568 -19.39 26.90 24.85
N THR A 569 -19.12 28.19 24.92
CA THR A 569 -19.51 29.16 23.88
C THR A 569 -18.92 28.84 22.50
N ASN A 570 -17.83 28.05 22.44
CA ASN A 570 -17.17 27.62 21.20
C ASN A 570 -17.55 26.19 20.73
N GLN A 571 -18.37 25.45 21.48
CA GLN A 571 -18.70 24.06 21.15
C GLN A 571 -19.45 23.97 19.81
N GLU A 572 -20.44 24.83 19.61
CA GLU A 572 -21.25 24.84 18.38
C GLU A 572 -20.41 25.21 17.14
N ALA A 573 -19.36 26.03 17.30
CA ALA A 573 -18.41 26.31 16.23
C ALA A 573 -17.57 25.07 15.87
N ALA A 574 -17.09 24.32 16.87
CA ALA A 574 -16.35 23.08 16.65
C ALA A 574 -17.23 21.98 16.02
N ILE A 575 -18.47 21.82 16.49
CA ILE A 575 -19.46 20.90 15.91
C ILE A 575 -19.71 21.24 14.44
N ARG A 576 -19.99 22.52 14.12
CA ARG A 576 -20.16 22.98 12.74
C ARG A 576 -18.91 22.75 11.88
N LYS A 577 -17.71 22.95 12.44
CA LYS A 577 -16.43 22.70 11.77
C LYS A 577 -16.32 21.25 11.31
N TYR A 578 -16.55 20.27 12.18
CA TYR A 578 -16.43 18.85 11.80
C TYR A 578 -17.63 18.34 11.00
N ALA A 579 -18.84 18.90 11.19
CA ALA A 579 -19.98 18.64 10.32
C ALA A 579 -19.70 19.05 8.87
N LYS A 580 -19.16 20.27 8.65
CA LYS A 580 -18.73 20.75 7.33
C LYS A 580 -17.64 19.90 6.70
N ARG A 581 -16.82 19.23 7.52
CA ARG A 581 -15.78 18.31 7.06
C ARG A 581 -16.30 16.88 6.79
N GLY A 582 -17.62 16.66 6.88
CA GLY A 582 -18.29 15.44 6.44
C GLY A 582 -18.67 14.44 7.54
N TRP A 583 -18.56 14.81 8.82
CA TRP A 583 -19.00 13.94 9.92
C TRP A 583 -20.45 14.21 10.32
N LYS A 584 -21.25 13.14 10.46
CA LYS A 584 -22.56 13.20 11.11
C LYS A 584 -22.37 13.30 12.62
N MET A 585 -22.67 14.46 13.19
CA MET A 585 -22.55 14.74 14.62
C MET A 585 -23.78 14.23 15.37
N LEU A 586 -23.62 13.26 16.28
CA LEU A 586 -24.71 12.60 16.99
C LEU A 586 -24.81 13.13 18.42
N ARG A 587 -25.97 13.64 18.85
CA ARG A 587 -26.16 14.14 20.23
C ARG A 587 -26.29 13.02 21.28
N GLY A 588 -26.66 11.82 20.84
CA GLY A 588 -26.83 10.61 21.64
C GLY A 588 -27.05 9.41 20.73
N ILE A 589 -27.16 8.21 21.32
CA ILE A 589 -27.48 6.97 20.60
C ILE A 589 -28.84 6.48 21.10
N THR A 590 -29.91 6.76 20.35
CA THR A 590 -31.28 6.39 20.73
C THR A 590 -31.59 4.91 20.47
N ASP A 591 -30.87 4.28 19.55
CA ASP A 591 -31.01 2.86 19.23
C ASP A 591 -30.40 1.99 20.34
N GLU A 592 -31.25 1.27 21.07
CA GLU A 592 -30.88 0.35 22.14
C GLU A 592 -29.98 -0.77 21.63
N HIS A 593 -30.23 -1.28 20.41
CA HIS A 593 -29.40 -2.32 19.83
C HIS A 593 -27.97 -1.84 19.57
N GLU A 594 -27.78 -0.57 19.19
CA GLU A 594 -26.43 0.00 19.06
C GLU A 594 -25.76 0.19 20.43
N ARG A 595 -26.50 0.64 21.45
CA ARG A 595 -25.96 0.83 22.82
C ARG A 595 -25.52 -0.50 23.43
N GLU A 596 -26.34 -1.53 23.37
CA GLU A 596 -26.06 -2.82 24.03
C GLU A 596 -25.08 -3.71 23.25
N ASN A 597 -24.91 -3.47 21.94
CA ASN A 597 -24.03 -4.30 21.13
C ASN A 597 -22.55 -3.98 21.40
N PRO A 598 -21.78 -4.91 22.00
CA PRO A 598 -20.38 -4.68 22.32
C PRO A 598 -19.50 -4.63 21.06
N LYS A 599 -20.01 -4.84 19.84
CA LYS A 599 -19.27 -4.65 18.58
C LYS A 599 -19.63 -3.35 17.86
N ALA A 600 -20.63 -2.62 18.33
CA ALA A 600 -21.01 -1.34 17.75
C ALA A 600 -19.92 -0.29 17.96
N ALA A 601 -19.89 0.72 17.07
CA ALA A 601 -18.93 1.82 17.14
C ALA A 601 -19.00 2.59 18.45
N PHE A 602 -20.21 2.76 18.97
CA PHE A 602 -20.51 3.47 20.21
C PHE A 602 -21.27 2.58 21.22
N GLY A 603 -21.07 1.26 21.17
CA GLY A 603 -21.65 0.38 22.19
C GLY A 603 -21.09 0.69 23.57
N GLN A 604 -21.95 0.65 24.59
CA GLN A 604 -21.62 0.92 25.97
C GLN A 604 -20.62 -0.09 26.53
N GLY A 605 -19.92 0.31 27.60
CA GLY A 605 -19.00 -0.54 28.36
C GLY A 605 -17.54 -0.07 28.32
N ARG A 606 -16.69 -0.90 28.91
CA ARG A 606 -15.28 -0.59 29.17
C ARG A 606 -14.44 -0.62 27.90
N ARG A 607 -13.48 0.31 27.83
CA ARG A 607 -12.52 0.51 26.75
C ARG A 607 -11.14 0.76 27.35
N PHE A 608 -10.09 0.40 26.62
CA PHE A 608 -8.71 0.74 26.98
C PHE A 608 -7.94 1.15 25.73
N VAL A 609 -6.90 1.96 25.91
CA VAL A 609 -6.11 2.42 24.76
C VAL A 609 -5.37 1.25 24.13
N GLY A 610 -5.68 0.96 22.87
CA GLY A 610 -5.10 -0.15 22.13
C GLY A 610 -5.92 -1.44 22.17
N ASP A 611 -7.14 -1.42 22.73
CA ASP A 611 -8.08 -2.55 22.66
C ASP A 611 -8.44 -2.96 21.23
N GLY A 612 -9.13 -4.09 21.08
CA GLY A 612 -9.54 -4.63 19.78
C GLY A 612 -10.51 -3.73 18.98
N LYS A 613 -11.03 -2.66 19.59
CA LYS A 613 -11.87 -1.64 18.94
C LYS A 613 -11.07 -0.40 18.52
N CYS A 614 -9.82 -0.25 18.97
CA CYS A 614 -8.93 0.80 18.53
C CYS A 614 -8.30 0.48 17.17
N TRP A 615 -7.95 1.52 16.40
CA TRP A 615 -7.07 1.37 15.26
C TRP A 615 -5.67 1.84 15.64
N THR A 616 -4.73 0.89 15.72
CA THR A 616 -3.37 1.11 16.18
C THR A 616 -2.37 1.07 15.01
N ILE A 617 -1.58 2.13 14.86
CA ILE A 617 -0.54 2.25 13.83
C ILE A 617 0.82 2.42 14.52
N ARG A 618 1.83 1.64 14.11
CA ARG A 618 3.21 1.81 14.59
C ARG A 618 3.85 3.01 13.90
N ILE A 619 4.54 3.85 14.67
CA ILE A 619 5.26 5.03 14.17
C ILE A 619 6.71 4.65 13.88
N GLU A 620 7.12 4.85 12.64
CA GLU A 620 8.48 4.62 12.17
C GLU A 620 9.30 5.92 12.09
N PRO A 621 10.63 5.87 12.27
CA PRO A 621 11.39 4.70 12.70
C PRO A 621 11.11 4.32 14.17
N ALA A 622 11.21 3.05 14.53
CA ALA A 622 11.15 2.63 15.93
C ALA A 622 12.26 3.29 16.78
N MET A 623 11.96 3.59 18.05
CA MET A 623 12.94 4.03 19.05
C MET A 623 13.65 2.81 19.67
N PRO A 624 14.93 2.90 20.08
CA PRO A 624 15.84 4.04 19.96
C PRO A 624 16.37 4.25 18.53
N PHE A 625 16.69 5.49 18.18
CA PHE A 625 17.37 5.80 16.91
C PHE A 625 18.83 5.31 16.98
N GLY A 626 19.41 4.84 15.87
CA GLY A 626 20.85 4.55 15.81
C GLY A 626 21.69 5.80 16.13
N MET A 627 22.85 5.61 16.77
CA MET A 627 23.79 6.65 17.23
C MET A 627 24.09 7.74 16.17
N ASP A 628 24.03 7.40 14.89
CA ASP A 628 24.39 8.29 13.78
C ASP A 628 23.33 9.36 13.43
N GLY A 629 22.06 9.17 13.85
CA GLY A 629 20.96 10.07 13.47
C GLY A 629 20.80 11.32 14.35
N VAL A 630 21.44 11.33 15.51
CA VAL A 630 21.28 12.36 16.55
C VAL A 630 22.51 13.28 16.66
N SER A 631 23.69 12.80 16.24
CA SER A 631 24.95 13.53 16.28
C SER A 631 24.95 14.81 15.42
N GLY A 632 24.23 14.81 14.29
CA GLY A 632 24.13 15.97 13.40
C GLY A 632 23.24 17.12 13.88
N ALA A 633 22.46 16.94 14.95
CA ALA A 633 21.63 18.00 15.55
C ALA A 633 22.40 18.84 16.59
N MET A 634 23.60 18.39 16.99
CA MET A 634 24.29 18.87 18.18
C MET A 634 25.22 20.05 17.90
N GLY A 635 24.64 21.22 17.66
CA GLY A 635 25.31 22.52 17.86
C GLY A 635 25.00 23.17 19.23
N LEU A 636 24.19 22.53 20.09
CA LEU A 636 23.56 23.18 21.25
C LEU A 636 23.94 22.57 22.63
N GLY A 637 25.02 21.78 22.74
CA GLY A 637 25.55 21.35 24.04
C GLY A 637 24.64 20.45 24.90
N MET A 638 23.63 19.80 24.31
CA MET A 638 22.73 18.89 25.01
C MET A 638 23.26 17.44 25.01
N ASN A 639 23.72 16.98 26.17
CA ASN A 639 24.46 15.73 26.36
C ASN A 639 23.54 14.48 26.32
N MET A 640 23.08 14.09 25.13
CA MET A 640 22.16 12.94 24.93
C MET A 640 22.85 11.56 25.00
N GLY A 641 24.16 11.51 24.73
CA GLY A 641 24.92 10.25 24.54
C GLY A 641 24.99 9.36 25.79
N MET A 642 24.97 9.94 26.99
CA MET A 642 24.98 9.19 28.25
C MET A 642 23.59 8.70 28.70
N GLU A 643 22.51 9.48 28.49
CA GLU A 643 21.16 9.08 28.93
C GLU A 643 20.52 8.00 28.04
N MET A 644 20.79 8.00 26.72
CA MET A 644 20.25 6.98 25.81
C MET A 644 20.90 5.59 25.99
N GLY A 645 22.15 5.54 26.47
CA GLY A 645 22.92 4.30 26.63
C GLY A 645 22.58 3.45 27.86
N MET A 646 21.93 4.02 28.87
CA MET A 646 21.66 3.32 30.15
C MET A 646 20.19 2.92 30.40
N GLY A 647 19.21 3.37 29.59
CA GLY A 647 17.79 3.27 29.99
C GLY A 647 16.75 2.81 28.96
N MET A 648 17.10 2.63 27.68
CA MET A 648 16.13 2.15 26.68
C MET A 648 16.21 0.62 26.50
N VAL A 649 15.51 -0.13 27.34
CA VAL A 649 15.22 -1.53 27.04
C VAL A 649 14.20 -1.55 25.90
N ALA A 650 14.53 -2.21 24.78
CA ALA A 650 13.72 -2.28 23.56
C ALA A 650 12.33 -2.95 23.71
N SER A 651 11.88 -3.25 24.95
CA SER A 651 10.62 -3.92 25.27
C SER A 651 9.60 -3.07 26.04
N MET A 652 9.79 -1.75 26.17
CA MET A 652 8.85 -0.91 26.91
C MET A 652 7.51 -0.75 26.16
N SER A 653 6.41 -1.21 26.76
CA SER A 653 5.04 -0.89 26.32
C SER A 653 4.76 0.61 26.50
N ASN A 654 3.81 1.14 25.74
CA ASN A 654 3.52 2.58 25.76
C ASN A 654 2.73 2.93 27.03
N PRO A 655 3.13 3.92 27.85
CA PRO A 655 2.41 4.27 29.07
C PRO A 655 0.93 4.56 28.87
N ILE A 656 0.54 5.08 27.71
CA ILE A 656 -0.86 5.38 27.44
C ILE A 656 -1.75 4.13 27.42
N GLU A 657 -1.21 2.94 27.10
CA GLU A 657 -1.96 1.67 26.97
C GLU A 657 -2.47 1.14 28.31
N ALA A 658 -1.97 1.65 29.44
CA ALA A 658 -2.45 1.31 30.77
C ALA A 658 -3.70 2.13 31.19
N ASN A 659 -4.23 2.98 30.30
CA ASN A 659 -5.39 3.81 30.59
C ASN A 659 -6.67 3.21 30.00
N SER A 660 -7.73 3.30 30.80
CA SER A 660 -9.07 2.79 30.48
C SER A 660 -10.16 3.77 30.89
N TRP A 661 -11.33 3.59 30.29
CA TRP A 661 -12.55 4.34 30.60
C TRP A 661 -13.78 3.50 30.25
N GLU A 662 -14.94 3.88 30.77
CA GLU A 662 -16.22 3.27 30.46
C GLU A 662 -17.11 4.26 29.71
N LEU A 663 -17.63 3.86 28.54
CA LEU A 663 -18.65 4.62 27.82
C LEU A 663 -20.03 4.23 28.36
N LYS A 664 -20.74 5.17 28.98
CA LYS A 664 -22.10 5.02 29.52
C LYS A 664 -23.08 5.93 28.81
N TYR A 665 -24.37 5.65 28.95
CA TYR A 665 -25.45 6.50 28.48
C TYR A 665 -26.33 6.91 29.66
N ASP A 666 -26.69 8.19 29.72
CA ASP A 666 -27.59 8.72 30.73
C ASP A 666 -29.04 8.47 30.32
N ASP A 667 -29.76 7.68 31.13
CA ASP A 667 -31.16 7.31 30.89
C ASP A 667 -32.13 8.05 31.82
N GLU A 668 -31.61 8.84 32.78
CA GLU A 668 -32.38 9.45 33.86
C GLU A 668 -32.76 10.92 33.58
N ASP A 669 -32.06 11.63 32.70
CA ASP A 669 -32.40 13.00 32.29
C ASP A 669 -33.51 13.02 31.21
N PRO A 670 -34.74 13.49 31.53
CA PRO A 670 -35.86 13.52 30.59
C PRO A 670 -35.63 14.43 29.37
N ASP A 671 -34.81 15.47 29.52
CA ASP A 671 -34.49 16.44 28.47
C ASP A 671 -33.23 16.04 27.66
N MET A 672 -32.45 15.07 28.15
CA MET A 672 -31.15 14.65 27.56
C MET A 672 -30.93 13.14 27.47
N LYS A 673 -32.00 12.35 27.32
CA LYS A 673 -31.93 10.88 27.27
C LYS A 673 -30.93 10.33 26.23
N TYR A 674 -30.16 9.33 26.63
CA TYR A 674 -29.13 8.62 25.85
C TYR A 674 -27.92 9.47 25.45
N ARG A 675 -27.53 10.41 26.31
CA ARG A 675 -26.29 11.18 26.17
C ARG A 675 -25.09 10.36 26.62
N ALA A 676 -24.00 10.44 25.87
CA ALA A 676 -22.76 9.73 26.16
C ALA A 676 -22.01 10.32 27.36
N GLN A 677 -21.55 9.45 28.27
CA GLN A 677 -20.69 9.75 29.42
C GLN A 677 -19.42 8.87 29.36
N MET A 678 -18.24 9.45 29.63
CA MET A 678 -16.96 8.74 29.75
C MET A 678 -16.61 8.72 31.23
N ALA A 679 -16.72 7.55 31.86
CA ALA A 679 -16.45 7.36 33.28
C ALA A 679 -15.06 6.75 33.48
N PHE A 680 -14.29 7.31 34.39
CA PHE A 680 -12.96 6.84 34.79
C PHE A 680 -12.57 7.49 36.12
N TYR A 681 -11.58 6.89 36.76
CA TYR A 681 -10.97 7.34 38.00
C TYR A 681 -9.49 7.63 37.77
N ASN A 682 -9.00 8.72 38.35
CA ASN A 682 -7.60 9.11 38.25
C ASN A 682 -6.76 8.38 39.30
N LEU A 683 -5.72 7.70 38.84
CA LEU A 683 -4.72 7.03 39.66
C LEU A 683 -3.40 7.80 39.61
N SER A 684 -2.90 8.22 40.77
CA SER A 684 -1.62 8.93 40.90
C SER A 684 -0.93 8.59 42.21
N GLY A 685 0.40 8.66 42.25
CA GLY A 685 1.16 8.35 43.46
C GLY A 685 2.67 8.41 43.21
N ARG A 686 3.48 8.52 44.27
CA ARG A 686 4.95 8.69 44.18
C ARG A 686 5.66 7.53 43.47
N ILE A 687 5.05 6.36 43.48
CA ILE A 687 5.53 5.13 42.84
C ILE A 687 5.32 5.11 41.32
N PHE A 688 4.45 5.97 40.78
CA PHE A 688 4.15 6.00 39.35
C PHE A 688 4.90 7.14 38.67
N LYS A 689 5.61 6.83 37.58
CA LYS A 689 6.28 7.85 36.75
C LYS A 689 5.27 8.84 36.15
N PHE A 690 4.13 8.35 35.66
CA PHE A 690 3.04 9.16 35.10
C PHE A 690 1.74 8.94 35.88
N LYS A 691 0.74 9.79 35.66
CA LYS A 691 -0.62 9.57 36.16
C LYS A 691 -1.41 8.67 35.18
N TYR A 692 -2.38 7.92 35.69
CA TYR A 692 -3.20 6.96 34.91
C TYR A 692 -4.70 7.17 35.13
N MET A 693 -5.51 6.73 34.18
CA MET A 693 -6.97 6.63 34.30
C MET A 693 -7.40 5.17 34.27
N VAL A 694 -8.30 4.80 35.17
CA VAL A 694 -8.79 3.42 35.33
C VAL A 694 -10.32 3.45 35.32
N ALA A 695 -10.96 2.54 34.58
CA ALA A 695 -12.42 2.48 34.50
C ALA A 695 -13.06 1.86 35.74
N ASP A 696 -12.34 0.94 36.40
CA ASP A 696 -12.83 0.15 37.53
C ASP A 696 -12.48 0.79 38.89
N LEU A 697 -13.50 1.17 39.66
CA LEU A 697 -13.34 1.76 40.99
C LEU A 697 -12.76 0.78 42.01
N ASP A 698 -13.19 -0.49 41.98
CA ASP A 698 -12.74 -1.51 42.92
C ASP A 698 -11.25 -1.77 42.75
N MET A 699 -10.77 -1.75 41.49
CA MET A 699 -9.35 -1.83 41.18
C MET A 699 -8.58 -0.64 41.77
N VAL A 700 -9.12 0.57 41.66
CA VAL A 700 -8.49 1.79 42.19
C VAL A 700 -8.43 1.76 43.72
N LEU A 701 -9.51 1.36 44.40
CA LEU A 701 -9.55 1.19 45.86
C LEU A 701 -8.59 0.08 46.33
N HIS A 702 -8.46 -0.99 45.56
CA HIS A 702 -7.54 -2.09 45.87
C HIS A 702 -6.07 -1.67 45.76
N ILE A 703 -5.72 -0.94 44.71
CA ILE A 703 -4.38 -0.36 44.52
C ILE A 703 -4.06 0.62 45.66
N ASP A 704 -5.01 1.47 46.03
CA ASP A 704 -4.84 2.41 47.13
C ASP A 704 -4.67 1.71 48.48
N THR A 705 -5.48 0.70 48.79
CA THR A 705 -5.34 -0.08 50.03
C THR A 705 -3.96 -0.76 50.11
N PHE A 706 -3.43 -1.22 48.98
CA PHE A 706 -2.15 -1.91 48.92
C PHE A 706 -0.94 -0.96 49.02
N PHE A 707 -0.99 0.22 48.40
CA PHE A 707 0.12 1.20 48.42
C PHE A 707 -0.01 2.27 49.51
N GLY A 708 -1.22 2.62 49.91
CA GLY A 708 -1.56 3.69 50.85
C GLY A 708 -1.18 3.40 52.31
N GLY A 709 -0.80 2.16 52.63
CA GLY A 709 -0.42 1.74 54.00
C GLY A 709 1.06 1.46 54.25
N ARG A 710 1.93 1.39 53.23
CA ARG A 710 3.32 0.88 53.42
C ARG A 710 4.36 1.62 52.59
N ASN A 711 5.22 2.39 53.27
CA ASN A 711 6.56 2.77 52.81
C ASN A 711 7.51 1.55 52.86
N ARG A 712 7.19 0.44 52.16
CA ARG A 712 8.06 -0.75 52.11
C ARG A 712 8.39 -1.09 50.67
N ARG A 713 9.67 -1.40 50.42
CA ARG A 713 10.13 -2.05 49.18
C ARG A 713 9.34 -3.34 48.97
N ILE A 714 8.79 -3.51 47.78
CA ILE A 714 8.05 -4.70 47.38
C ILE A 714 8.99 -5.53 46.52
N ALA A 715 9.24 -6.78 46.91
CA ALA A 715 10.11 -7.66 46.15
C ALA A 715 9.41 -8.13 44.86
N GLY A 716 10.13 -8.25 43.75
CA GLY A 716 9.56 -8.71 42.46
C GLY A 716 8.85 -10.07 42.54
N SER A 717 9.24 -10.93 43.49
CA SER A 717 8.62 -12.23 43.76
C SER A 717 7.20 -12.13 44.36
N GLU A 718 6.89 -11.09 45.15
CA GLU A 718 5.53 -10.88 45.68
C GLU A 718 4.55 -10.49 44.55
N ILE A 719 5.05 -9.74 43.56
CA ILE A 719 4.31 -9.31 42.37
C ILE A 719 4.05 -10.50 41.41
N ASP A 720 5.05 -11.38 41.22
CA ASP A 720 4.90 -12.59 40.41
C ASP A 720 3.93 -13.60 41.04
N THR A 721 3.90 -13.65 42.37
CA THR A 721 2.93 -14.47 43.12
C THR A 721 1.52 -13.91 42.90
N TRP A 722 1.34 -12.58 42.93
CA TRP A 722 0.08 -11.91 42.61
C TRP A 722 -0.40 -12.13 41.16
N ALA A 723 0.50 -12.08 40.18
CA ALA A 723 0.15 -12.37 38.79
C ALA A 723 -0.36 -13.81 38.59
N ARG A 724 0.03 -14.73 39.48
CA ARG A 724 -0.36 -16.15 39.49
C ARG A 724 -1.58 -16.45 40.36
N GLU A 725 -1.81 -15.70 41.45
CA GLU A 725 -2.88 -15.96 42.44
C GLU A 725 -4.29 -15.49 42.06
N GLY A 726 -4.53 -15.16 40.78
CA GLY A 726 -5.87 -15.34 40.20
C GLY A 726 -6.83 -14.16 40.26
N TYR A 727 -6.41 -13.00 39.74
CA TYR A 727 -7.38 -12.05 39.15
C TYR A 727 -7.55 -12.34 37.66
N LYS A 728 -8.79 -12.59 37.23
CA LYS A 728 -9.18 -12.79 35.82
C LYS A 728 -9.20 -11.48 35.01
N ASP A 729 -8.85 -10.35 35.64
CA ASP A 729 -8.97 -9.02 35.06
C ASP A 729 -7.73 -8.64 34.25
N GLU A 730 -7.93 -8.40 32.95
CA GLU A 730 -6.90 -8.02 31.98
C GLU A 730 -6.32 -6.62 32.27
N GLU A 731 -7.10 -5.75 32.93
CA GLU A 731 -6.74 -4.39 33.32
C GLU A 731 -5.69 -4.38 34.42
N LEU A 732 -5.88 -5.19 35.47
CA LEU A 732 -4.91 -5.36 36.56
C LEU A 732 -3.61 -6.01 36.08
N ARG A 733 -3.69 -7.00 35.17
CA ARG A 733 -2.49 -7.58 34.53
C ARG A 733 -1.71 -6.55 33.73
N MET A 734 -2.39 -5.67 32.99
CA MET A 734 -1.72 -4.61 32.24
C MET A 734 -1.05 -3.57 33.16
N LEU A 735 -1.73 -3.17 34.23
CA LEU A 735 -1.22 -2.18 35.18
C LEU A 735 -0.03 -2.72 36.00
N ILE A 736 -0.09 -4.00 36.42
CA ILE A 736 1.01 -4.69 37.13
C ILE A 736 2.21 -4.92 36.20
N LYS A 737 1.98 -5.37 34.96
CA LYS A 737 3.04 -5.53 33.94
C LYS A 737 3.75 -4.20 33.65
N TRP A 738 3.04 -3.08 33.80
CA TRP A 738 3.57 -1.74 33.60
C TRP A 738 4.42 -1.22 34.79
N LYS A 739 4.09 -1.66 36.02
CA LYS A 739 4.84 -1.33 37.25
C LYS A 739 6.28 -1.84 37.26
N LEU A 740 6.56 -2.94 36.56
CA LEU A 740 7.90 -3.56 36.52
C LEU A 740 8.92 -2.83 35.63
N VAL A 741 8.50 -1.82 34.85
CA VAL A 741 9.36 -1.25 33.79
C VAL A 741 9.66 0.25 33.97
N ASN A 742 8.92 0.98 34.82
CA ASN A 742 9.01 2.45 34.90
C ASN A 742 9.07 3.02 36.33
N ALA A 743 9.47 2.24 37.33
CA ALA A 743 9.75 2.78 38.66
C ALA A 743 10.81 3.90 38.56
N VAL A 744 10.69 4.92 39.41
CA VAL A 744 11.50 6.16 39.39
C VAL A 744 13.00 5.87 39.65
N ASN A 745 13.36 4.64 40.03
CA ASN A 745 14.73 4.18 40.21
C ASN A 745 14.80 2.65 39.98
N PRO A 746 15.76 2.09 39.21
CA PRO A 746 15.95 0.64 39.11
C PRO A 746 16.36 -0.03 40.44
N ASN A 747 16.78 0.78 41.43
CA ASN A 747 17.25 0.34 42.74
C ASN A 747 16.22 0.55 43.89
N ASP A 748 15.00 1.01 43.59
CA ASP A 748 13.85 1.06 44.52
C ASP A 748 12.70 0.21 43.99
#